data_AF-A0A7S4L0X3-F1
#
_entry.id   AF-A0A7S4L0X3-F1
#
_cell.length_a   1.000
_cell.length_b   1.000
_cell.length_c   1.000
_cell.angle_alpha   90.00
_cell.angle_beta   90.00
_cell.angle_gamma   90.00
#
_symmetry.space_group_name_H-M   'P 1'
#
loop_
_entity.id
_entity.type
_entity.pdbx_description
1 polymer ?
#
loop_
_entity_poly.entity_id
_entity_poly.type
_entity_poly.pdbx_seq_one_letter_code
_entity_poly.pdbx_strand_id
1 'polypeptide(L)'
;MAMKACCGLACLLLVLAVAEAEVSSTKVPTWAVKHEFGCVPSGPVDDAQCDVEAVEKANSQQLHSILSELVNTTYFRLLQINLEGKCKFWTKAVSEAKCNSSATGEAAAGAGEEVEGVKPKGKKQCDLDLSGGGKVGEKKIGFNAPPPGLFGGFMPPITNLVDKTISNDEKKLLDGESKVCDDPALPEYWLDICHKIPTNSTEYVNLQLNPERWTGYNGSHVWNAIYDENCFDKLGSLHEMCYEERVLYRMLSGMHASINIHISEQYYPPVKGKRDKWEPNLDRFMNHYGANPERLKNLHFAFVVLLRALRKAAPYLYNFPFSVGEIAEDKRTSLLVQRLLDSHLLASCSHVFEAFDEQIMFKSDGEESEVQKSLKSQFKGVFHNISEVMDCISCQKCKLHGKLQLLGLGTALKILLIPEQLISTSLSRPELVALFNTLHKFSHAIIAVPRLTTKFYEHQLLYKGDVLDEKVMNQPAPPAQVPSPPSPPAPAPARSGAPTRSSTVSSIPPQESYNLLDLALSAVASQARKGAIDSRTEDAVIDRLLVKDESLLLLAKHYASFNSQRFLEHAARYSKEAALMGSEVRAAVSDAVDAIVIGGGLAGLSAALTLLDRGGSVVVLEKQGHLGGNSAWASSGVNAVDVNDTKSGDSVELFTQDVVKAAGRGDNPLIPVLTEGSVDSLAWLRYRLKEHLNLDLVGQMGGHSKPRTHRPSSGLAGSAIIFAIQKQLEKYLEDGSGRFRLMKWTSATKLITEEDGAAVVGVEYEVVGGKEEKGSKGKLYSRNVIIATGGYASDYTNTSLLKQYRPDLLKYATTNNKGTTGDGHKLAMAIKAKTVDLNDVQVHPTGFHNPADPHNKVKTLCAEILRGEGGILLDRTGKRFADELGTRDYVTGRMLEVDGENLKFALVVNGKGAIKAKKHIELYTRKELLVKFDTLEQLAAWSFWEGKVNQEMLQQTMKKYDEDGAKGIDEWGKKYFHNLPFSGGGPYYAGIVTPVIHYCMGGIAINAHGAVLREDGSVVRGLYAAGEVIGGLHGKNRLGGNALSECVVFGRLLGQSLPIANTEEEEQASLQETKGALPPSPSPASKTISQEELAKHQTKDSCWVSIEGKVYDFTDFLDEHPAGAEAILKYGGKDGTEIFKAIHTDEMLADFQPIGVLAA
;
A
#
# COMPACT_ATOMS: atom_id res chain seq x y z
N MET A 1 -48.27 -44.07 -24.36
CA MET A 1 -47.87 -42.65 -24.49
C MET A 1 -46.38 -42.49 -24.18
N ALA A 2 -45.56 -43.21 -24.93
CA ALA A 2 -44.13 -42.97 -25.09
C ALA A 2 -44.00 -42.20 -26.40
N MET A 3 -43.93 -40.86 -26.31
CA MET A 3 -43.62 -39.88 -27.36
C MET A 3 -44.12 -38.54 -26.85
N LYS A 4 -43.24 -37.77 -26.17
CA LYS A 4 -43.26 -36.29 -25.98
C LYS A 4 -42.43 -35.76 -24.79
N ALA A 5 -41.42 -36.50 -24.32
CA ALA A 5 -40.38 -35.89 -23.46
C ALA A 5 -38.95 -36.26 -23.89
N CYS A 6 -38.76 -36.91 -25.05
CA CYS A 6 -37.45 -37.20 -25.66
C CYS A 6 -36.86 -36.03 -26.47
N CYS A 7 -37.44 -34.82 -26.43
CA CYS A 7 -36.93 -33.67 -27.20
C CYS A 7 -36.27 -32.56 -26.37
N GLY A 8 -36.31 -32.61 -25.03
CA GLY A 8 -35.58 -31.64 -24.20
C GLY A 8 -34.13 -32.05 -23.90
N LEU A 9 -33.85 -33.36 -23.90
CA LEU A 9 -32.56 -33.94 -23.52
C LEU A 9 -31.47 -33.82 -24.60
N ALA A 10 -31.81 -33.44 -25.82
CA ALA A 10 -30.87 -33.37 -26.95
C ALA A 10 -30.38 -31.94 -27.27
N CYS A 11 -31.00 -30.89 -26.70
CA CYS A 11 -30.60 -29.50 -26.95
C CYS A 11 -29.79 -28.85 -25.81
N LEU A 12 -29.76 -29.42 -24.60
CA LEU A 12 -28.84 -28.93 -23.54
C LEU A 12 -27.44 -29.57 -23.62
N LEU A 13 -27.32 -30.72 -24.30
CA LEU A 13 -26.03 -31.38 -24.58
C LEU A 13 -25.21 -30.71 -25.70
N LEU A 14 -25.72 -29.62 -26.29
CA LEU A 14 -25.07 -28.88 -27.36
C LEU A 14 -24.57 -27.48 -26.95
N VAL A 15 -24.72 -27.08 -25.69
CA VAL A 15 -24.26 -25.76 -25.20
C VAL A 15 -23.20 -25.84 -24.08
N LEU A 16 -22.97 -27.01 -23.47
CA LEU A 16 -21.90 -27.19 -22.47
C LEU A 16 -20.67 -27.95 -22.98
N ALA A 17 -20.56 -28.16 -24.30
CA ALA A 17 -19.36 -28.71 -24.94
C ALA A 17 -18.44 -27.62 -25.55
N VAL A 18 -18.61 -26.36 -25.14
CA VAL A 18 -17.62 -25.31 -25.42
C VAL A 18 -17.24 -24.66 -24.10
N ALA A 19 -15.98 -24.89 -23.72
CA ALA A 19 -15.26 -24.36 -22.55
C ALA A 19 -15.37 -25.14 -21.23
N GLU A 20 -15.20 -26.47 -21.28
CA GLU A 20 -14.22 -27.08 -20.37
C GLU A 20 -12.82 -26.70 -20.87
N ALA A 21 -12.23 -25.68 -20.26
CA ALA A 21 -10.79 -25.51 -20.10
C ALA A 21 -10.54 -24.52 -18.95
N GLU A 22 -10.30 -25.10 -17.77
CA GLU A 22 -9.49 -24.60 -16.64
C GLU A 22 -9.97 -23.30 -15.92
N VAL A 23 -9.96 -23.20 -14.59
CA VAL A 23 -8.80 -23.32 -13.69
C VAL A 23 -9.23 -23.70 -12.27
N SER A 24 -8.40 -24.52 -11.61
CA SER A 24 -8.42 -24.73 -10.15
C SER A 24 -7.40 -23.83 -9.42
N SER A 25 -7.87 -23.22 -8.35
CA SER A 25 -7.24 -23.06 -7.03
C SER A 25 -6.63 -21.72 -6.59
N THR A 26 -6.95 -21.43 -5.31
CA THR A 26 -6.22 -20.65 -4.29
C THR A 26 -6.31 -19.14 -4.39
N LYS A 27 -6.54 -18.51 -3.21
CA LYS A 27 -6.45 -17.06 -2.86
C LYS A 27 -6.72 -16.20 -4.07
N VAL A 28 -7.85 -15.53 -4.22
CA VAL A 28 -7.99 -14.58 -5.33
C VAL A 28 -6.78 -13.63 -5.31
N PRO A 29 -5.77 -13.80 -6.19
CA PRO A 29 -4.66 -12.87 -6.23
C PRO A 29 -5.22 -11.64 -6.92
N THR A 30 -4.47 -10.54 -7.03
CA THR A 30 -4.96 -9.31 -7.68
C THR A 30 -5.42 -9.49 -9.15
N TRP A 31 -5.33 -10.70 -9.71
CA TRP A 31 -5.85 -11.11 -11.01
C TRP A 31 -7.19 -11.88 -10.98
N ALA A 32 -7.64 -12.40 -9.84
CA ALA A 32 -8.80 -13.29 -9.78
C ALA A 32 -10.15 -12.56 -9.57
N VAL A 33 -10.16 -11.24 -9.70
CA VAL A 33 -11.37 -10.52 -10.08
C VAL A 33 -11.60 -10.87 -11.53
N LYS A 34 -12.67 -11.60 -11.85
CA LYS A 34 -13.14 -11.72 -13.23
C LYS A 34 -13.20 -10.29 -13.76
N HIS A 35 -12.39 -9.93 -14.76
CA HIS A 35 -12.24 -8.54 -15.18
C HIS A 35 -13.60 -7.99 -15.61
N GLU A 36 -14.28 -7.29 -14.70
CA GLU A 36 -15.57 -6.65 -14.97
C GLU A 36 -15.42 -5.49 -15.97
N PHE A 37 -14.18 -5.11 -16.27
CA PHE A 37 -13.82 -4.01 -17.14
C PHE A 37 -12.97 -4.53 -18.32
N GLY A 38 -13.44 -4.33 -19.56
CA GLY A 38 -12.84 -4.86 -20.78
C GLY A 38 -11.43 -4.34 -21.15
N CYS A 39 -10.80 -3.54 -20.28
CA CYS A 39 -9.47 -2.95 -20.49
C CYS A 39 -8.34 -3.69 -19.76
N VAL A 40 -8.62 -4.65 -18.86
CA VAL A 40 -7.59 -5.44 -18.17
C VAL A 40 -7.27 -6.70 -19.00
N PRO A 41 -5.99 -7.01 -19.29
CA PRO A 41 -5.62 -8.14 -20.15
C PRO A 41 -5.93 -9.49 -19.49
N SER A 42 -6.44 -10.45 -20.27
CA SER A 42 -6.72 -11.83 -19.81
C SER A 42 -6.49 -12.88 -20.90
N GLY A 43 -6.35 -14.14 -20.48
CA GLY A 43 -6.15 -15.28 -21.38
C GLY A 43 -4.72 -15.39 -21.93
N PRO A 44 -4.52 -15.99 -23.12
CA PRO A 44 -3.19 -16.34 -23.60
C PRO A 44 -2.32 -15.11 -23.81
N VAL A 45 -1.07 -15.23 -23.37
CA VAL A 45 0.01 -14.34 -23.77
C VAL A 45 0.45 -14.79 -25.16
N ASP A 46 0.02 -14.08 -26.20
CA ASP A 46 0.33 -14.44 -27.58
C ASP A 46 1.84 -14.68 -27.79
N ASP A 47 2.17 -15.69 -28.62
CA ASP A 47 3.53 -16.12 -28.92
C ASP A 47 4.32 -16.67 -27.70
N ALA A 48 3.66 -16.90 -26.55
CA ALA A 48 4.15 -17.64 -25.38
C ALA A 48 3.15 -18.74 -24.94
N GLN A 49 3.65 -19.85 -24.38
CA GLN A 49 2.85 -20.99 -23.91
C GLN A 49 2.37 -20.78 -22.44
N CYS A 50 1.82 -19.61 -22.12
CA CYS A 50 1.24 -19.33 -20.81
C CYS A 50 0.14 -18.25 -20.87
N ASP A 51 -0.67 -18.21 -19.83
CA ASP A 51 -1.73 -17.21 -19.67
C ASP A 51 -1.28 -16.02 -18.81
N VAL A 52 -1.91 -14.87 -19.01
CA VAL A 52 -1.66 -13.64 -18.25
C VAL A 52 -1.79 -13.89 -16.75
N GLU A 53 -2.82 -14.64 -16.35
CA GLU A 53 -3.14 -14.99 -14.97
C GLU A 53 -2.02 -15.81 -14.30
N ALA A 54 -1.36 -16.69 -15.06
CA ALA A 54 -0.23 -17.48 -14.57
C ALA A 54 1.00 -16.59 -14.31
N VAL A 55 1.25 -15.64 -15.20
CA VAL A 55 2.33 -14.65 -15.07
C VAL A 55 2.08 -13.74 -13.86
N GLU A 56 0.85 -13.23 -13.70
CA GLU A 56 0.45 -12.38 -12.57
C GLU A 56 0.50 -13.12 -11.23
N LYS A 57 0.09 -14.40 -11.20
CA LYS A 57 0.19 -15.26 -10.01
C LYS A 57 1.65 -15.45 -9.58
N ALA A 58 2.52 -15.83 -10.51
CA ALA A 58 3.94 -16.04 -10.21
C ALA A 58 4.60 -14.73 -9.71
N ASN A 59 4.25 -13.61 -10.35
CA ASN A 59 4.78 -12.31 -10.02
C ASN A 59 4.38 -11.84 -8.59
N SER A 60 3.09 -11.89 -8.27
CA SER A 60 2.52 -11.41 -7.00
C SER A 60 2.85 -12.28 -5.80
N GLN A 61 2.98 -13.60 -5.98
CA GLN A 61 3.21 -14.53 -4.87
C GLN A 61 4.64 -14.48 -4.32
N GLN A 62 5.64 -14.27 -5.18
CA GLN A 62 7.04 -14.39 -4.76
C GLN A 62 7.99 -13.44 -5.49
N LEU A 63 7.92 -13.34 -6.82
CA LEU A 63 8.97 -12.67 -7.61
C LEU A 63 9.08 -11.18 -7.29
N HIS A 64 7.95 -10.47 -7.17
CA HIS A 64 7.95 -9.03 -6.95
C HIS A 64 8.67 -8.61 -5.66
N SER A 65 8.44 -9.34 -4.57
CA SER A 65 9.06 -9.05 -3.26
C SER A 65 10.60 -9.17 -3.32
N ILE A 66 11.10 -10.26 -3.87
CA ILE A 66 12.54 -10.54 -3.96
C ILE A 66 13.22 -9.57 -4.93
N LEU A 67 12.60 -9.29 -6.08
CA LEU A 67 13.10 -8.32 -7.06
C LEU A 67 13.18 -6.90 -6.46
N SER A 68 12.19 -6.51 -5.65
CA SER A 68 12.17 -5.21 -4.96
C SER A 68 13.29 -5.08 -3.92
N GLU A 69 13.59 -6.15 -3.18
CA GLU A 69 14.73 -6.17 -2.26
C GLU A 69 16.09 -6.14 -3.00
N LEU A 70 16.19 -6.88 -4.11
CA LEU A 70 17.43 -6.99 -4.90
C LEU A 70 17.87 -5.65 -5.49
N VAL A 71 16.97 -4.91 -6.14
CA VAL A 71 17.28 -3.60 -6.74
C VAL A 71 17.67 -2.53 -5.71
N ASN A 72 17.43 -2.81 -4.41
CA ASN A 72 17.80 -1.92 -3.32
C ASN A 72 19.25 -2.11 -2.79
N THR A 73 19.93 -3.19 -3.20
CA THR A 73 21.33 -3.46 -2.84
C THR A 73 22.31 -2.53 -3.58
N THR A 74 23.50 -2.29 -3.01
CA THR A 74 24.54 -1.44 -3.64
C THR A 74 24.95 -1.97 -5.02
N TYR A 75 25.00 -3.29 -5.20
CA TYR A 75 25.32 -3.88 -6.51
C TYR A 75 24.29 -3.49 -7.57
N PHE A 76 23.00 -3.67 -7.31
CA PHE A 76 21.93 -3.45 -8.29
C PHE A 76 21.41 -2.00 -8.36
N ARG A 77 21.70 -1.13 -7.39
CA ARG A 77 21.28 0.28 -7.46
C ARG A 77 22.23 1.18 -8.26
N LEU A 78 23.49 0.75 -8.45
CA LEU A 78 24.52 1.55 -9.13
C LEU A 78 24.69 1.08 -10.57
N LEU A 79 24.30 1.91 -11.54
CA LEU A 79 24.35 1.61 -12.97
C LEU A 79 25.37 2.50 -13.68
N GLN A 80 26.22 1.90 -14.51
CA GLN A 80 27.08 2.63 -15.45
C GLN A 80 26.35 2.78 -16.79
N ILE A 81 26.11 4.02 -17.24
CA ILE A 81 25.37 4.29 -18.48
C ILE A 81 25.70 5.64 -19.11
N ASN A 82 25.75 5.70 -20.44
CA ASN A 82 26.02 6.93 -21.18
C ASN A 82 24.74 7.70 -21.51
N LEU A 83 24.62 8.92 -20.98
CA LEU A 83 23.49 9.84 -21.22
C LEU A 83 23.86 11.05 -22.10
N GLU A 84 25.13 11.19 -22.48
CA GLU A 84 25.69 12.35 -23.20
C GLU A 84 25.59 12.25 -24.73
N GLY A 85 25.02 11.14 -25.23
CA GLY A 85 24.79 10.96 -26.67
C GLY A 85 24.00 12.13 -27.26
N LYS A 86 24.54 12.69 -28.35
CA LYS A 86 23.91 13.78 -29.09
C LYS A 86 22.81 13.22 -29.99
N CYS A 87 21.65 13.89 -30.01
CA CYS A 87 20.58 13.52 -30.91
C CYS A 87 21.03 13.60 -32.38
N LYS A 88 20.89 12.51 -33.13
CA LYS A 88 21.21 12.43 -34.55
C LYS A 88 19.98 12.58 -35.47
N PHE A 89 18.77 12.47 -34.92
CA PHE A 89 17.52 12.44 -35.68
C PHE A 89 16.93 13.83 -35.93
N TRP A 90 16.78 14.66 -34.89
CA TRP A 90 16.12 15.97 -35.01
C TRP A 90 16.96 17.07 -35.70
N THR A 91 18.23 16.77 -36.03
CA THR A 91 19.15 17.70 -36.72
C THR A 91 19.33 17.37 -38.20
N LYS A 92 18.75 16.28 -38.72
CA LYS A 92 18.73 15.99 -40.17
C LYS A 92 17.60 16.81 -40.82
N ALA A 93 17.89 17.50 -41.93
CA ALA A 93 16.82 17.91 -42.84
C ALA A 93 16.06 16.65 -43.24
N VAL A 94 14.72 16.66 -43.11
CA VAL A 94 13.84 15.51 -43.31
C VAL A 94 14.17 14.86 -44.66
N SER A 95 14.98 13.79 -44.64
CA SER A 95 15.02 12.80 -45.69
C SER A 95 13.86 11.87 -45.39
N GLU A 96 12.79 11.94 -46.17
CA GLU A 96 11.66 11.02 -46.05
C GLU A 96 12.16 9.57 -46.18
N ALA A 97 12.33 8.87 -45.06
CA ALA A 97 12.40 7.42 -45.05
C ALA A 97 10.99 6.88 -45.27
N LYS A 98 10.55 6.85 -46.54
CA LYS A 98 9.31 6.15 -46.90
C LYS A 98 9.62 4.66 -46.99
N CYS A 99 9.08 3.86 -46.05
CA CYS A 99 8.94 2.41 -46.25
C CYS A 99 8.09 2.22 -47.53
N ASN A 100 8.72 1.85 -48.65
CA ASN A 100 8.05 1.69 -49.94
C ASN A 100 7.64 0.22 -50.13
N SER A 101 6.39 0.01 -50.48
CA SER A 101 5.85 -1.26 -50.94
C SER A 101 5.81 -1.28 -52.48
N SER A 102 6.76 -1.98 -53.13
CA SER A 102 6.52 -2.58 -54.45
C SER A 102 7.68 -3.47 -54.90
N ALA A 103 7.42 -4.77 -54.97
CA ALA A 103 8.10 -5.66 -55.90
C ALA A 103 7.12 -6.73 -56.42
N THR A 104 6.07 -6.29 -57.14
CA THR A 104 5.60 -7.08 -58.28
C THR A 104 6.43 -6.62 -59.47
N GLY A 105 7.27 -7.52 -59.98
CA GLY A 105 8.10 -7.24 -61.13
C GLY A 105 7.28 -6.88 -62.37
N GLU A 106 7.80 -5.95 -63.17
CA GLU A 106 7.49 -5.88 -64.59
C GLU A 106 8.79 -6.05 -65.38
N ALA A 107 8.67 -6.88 -66.40
CA ALA A 107 9.73 -7.51 -67.14
C ALA A 107 10.54 -6.52 -68.00
N ALA A 108 11.83 -6.82 -68.11
CA ALA A 108 12.59 -6.50 -69.30
C ALA A 108 12.05 -7.35 -70.47
N ALA A 109 11.70 -6.70 -71.57
CA ALA A 109 11.35 -7.33 -72.83
C ALA A 109 12.54 -8.11 -73.41
N GLY A 110 12.29 -9.36 -73.85
CA GLY A 110 13.26 -10.14 -74.62
C GLY A 110 13.00 -11.66 -74.65
N ALA A 111 12.06 -12.07 -75.54
CA ALA A 111 11.93 -13.37 -76.22
C ALA A 111 12.00 -14.71 -75.45
N GLY A 112 10.94 -15.53 -75.60
CA GLY A 112 11.07 -16.99 -75.71
C GLY A 112 10.16 -17.85 -74.83
N GLU A 113 9.06 -18.31 -75.44
CA GLU A 113 8.35 -19.59 -75.24
C GLU A 113 7.62 -19.89 -73.91
N GLU A 114 6.31 -20.12 -74.08
CA GLU A 114 5.39 -20.72 -73.12
C GLU A 114 5.78 -22.15 -72.77
N VAL A 115 5.74 -22.50 -71.48
CA VAL A 115 5.45 -23.87 -71.04
C VAL A 115 4.50 -23.81 -69.84
N GLU A 116 3.30 -24.34 -70.02
CA GLU A 116 2.31 -24.61 -68.96
C GLU A 116 2.86 -25.64 -67.96
N GLY A 117 2.69 -25.39 -66.65
CA GLY A 117 2.96 -26.42 -65.64
C GLY A 117 2.95 -25.95 -64.19
N VAL A 118 1.83 -26.18 -63.51
CA VAL A 118 1.68 -26.51 -62.06
C VAL A 118 2.45 -25.63 -61.04
N LYS A 119 1.74 -24.75 -60.34
CA LYS A 119 2.22 -24.11 -59.09
C LYS A 119 2.20 -25.10 -57.91
N PRO A 120 3.32 -25.35 -57.20
CA PRO A 120 3.28 -25.74 -55.80
C PRO A 120 3.19 -24.48 -54.92
N LYS A 121 2.30 -24.48 -53.93
CA LYS A 121 2.20 -23.42 -52.91
C LYS A 121 3.44 -23.44 -52.00
N GLY A 122 4.35 -22.47 -52.17
CA GLY A 122 5.47 -22.23 -51.25
C GLY A 122 5.10 -21.20 -50.17
N LYS A 123 5.53 -21.45 -48.92
CA LYS A 123 5.47 -20.51 -47.78
C LYS A 123 6.29 -19.24 -48.11
N LYS A 124 5.79 -18.05 -47.74
CA LYS A 124 6.56 -16.79 -47.82
C LYS A 124 7.78 -16.86 -46.88
N GLN A 125 8.95 -16.50 -47.40
CA GLN A 125 10.22 -16.39 -46.67
C GLN A 125 10.24 -15.06 -45.87
N CYS A 126 10.68 -15.08 -44.61
CA CYS A 126 10.84 -13.85 -43.79
C CYS A 126 11.96 -12.99 -44.38
N ASP A 127 11.64 -11.78 -44.83
CA ASP A 127 12.62 -10.78 -45.27
C ASP A 127 12.30 -9.47 -44.53
N LEU A 128 13.04 -9.20 -43.46
CA LEU A 128 12.99 -7.96 -42.67
C LEU A 128 13.67 -6.85 -43.50
N ASP A 129 13.01 -6.28 -44.50
CA ASP A 129 13.61 -5.19 -45.31
C ASP A 129 13.63 -3.86 -44.53
N LEU A 130 14.63 -3.72 -43.65
CA LEU A 130 14.94 -2.52 -42.89
C LEU A 130 16.01 -1.64 -43.58
N SER A 131 16.25 -1.83 -44.89
CA SER A 131 17.36 -1.18 -45.60
C SER A 131 17.02 0.21 -46.19
N GLY A 132 16.89 1.21 -45.32
CA GLY A 132 16.73 2.62 -45.73
C GLY A 132 18.02 3.27 -46.24
N GLY A 133 18.52 2.88 -47.42
CA GLY A 133 19.71 3.48 -48.04
C GLY A 133 19.54 3.78 -49.53
N GLY A 134 19.04 4.97 -49.90
CA GLY A 134 18.93 5.38 -51.31
C GLY A 134 18.61 6.85 -51.51
N LYS A 135 19.32 7.50 -52.45
CA LYS A 135 19.28 8.95 -52.74
C LYS A 135 18.05 9.40 -53.54
N VAL A 136 17.72 10.69 -53.42
CA VAL A 136 17.23 11.67 -54.42
C VAL A 136 15.83 12.28 -54.19
N GLY A 137 15.76 13.62 -54.27
CA GLY A 137 14.68 14.34 -54.98
C GLY A 137 13.80 15.28 -54.14
N GLU A 138 14.10 16.58 -54.18
CA GLU A 138 13.30 17.63 -53.51
C GLU A 138 11.86 17.72 -54.03
N LYS A 139 10.86 17.61 -53.13
CA LYS A 139 9.56 18.26 -53.27
C LYS A 139 8.96 18.59 -51.90
N LYS A 140 8.67 19.88 -51.71
CA LYS A 140 8.13 20.49 -50.47
C LYS A 140 6.65 20.15 -50.27
N ILE A 141 6.29 19.67 -49.07
CA ILE A 141 4.95 19.79 -48.50
C ILE A 141 5.12 20.42 -47.12
N GLY A 142 4.50 21.58 -46.91
CA GLY A 142 4.74 22.46 -45.77
C GLY A 142 3.89 22.10 -44.55
N PHE A 143 4.53 22.02 -43.39
CA PHE A 143 3.89 22.33 -42.12
C PHE A 143 4.24 23.78 -41.76
N ASN A 144 3.22 24.64 -41.73
CA ASN A 144 3.35 26.02 -41.28
C ASN A 144 3.70 26.04 -39.79
N ALA A 145 4.93 26.40 -39.47
CA ALA A 145 5.30 26.90 -38.15
C ALA A 145 4.73 28.33 -37.97
N PRO A 146 4.19 28.70 -36.80
CA PRO A 146 3.83 30.09 -36.54
C PRO A 146 5.10 30.95 -36.38
N PRO A 147 5.03 32.25 -36.72
CA PRO A 147 6.21 33.10 -36.88
C PRO A 147 6.84 33.52 -35.54
N PRO A 148 8.15 33.83 -35.53
CA PRO A 148 8.89 34.17 -34.33
C PRO A 148 8.69 35.64 -33.95
N GLY A 149 8.18 35.87 -32.73
CA GLY A 149 8.31 37.15 -32.03
C GLY A 149 6.98 37.75 -31.57
N LEU A 150 6.65 37.55 -30.28
CA LEU A 150 6.26 38.63 -29.35
C LEU A 150 6.00 38.11 -27.91
N PHE A 151 6.84 37.22 -27.37
CA PHE A 151 6.96 37.04 -25.93
C PHE A 151 8.43 36.78 -25.60
N GLY A 152 9.14 37.86 -25.27
CA GLY A 152 10.45 37.78 -24.64
C GLY A 152 10.32 37.08 -23.28
N GLY A 153 11.17 36.09 -23.05
CA GLY A 153 11.24 35.34 -21.79
C GLY A 153 10.86 33.86 -21.90
N PHE A 154 11.26 33.15 -22.96
CA PHE A 154 11.37 31.69 -22.86
C PHE A 154 12.46 31.37 -21.84
N MET A 155 12.07 31.00 -20.62
CA MET A 155 12.95 30.32 -19.68
C MET A 155 13.59 29.11 -20.38
N PRO A 156 14.89 28.84 -20.17
CA PRO A 156 15.56 27.68 -20.75
C PRO A 156 14.86 26.37 -20.33
N PRO A 157 14.94 25.30 -21.14
CA PRO A 157 14.28 24.04 -20.84
C PRO A 157 14.77 23.53 -19.49
N ILE A 158 13.86 23.11 -18.61
CA ILE A 158 14.21 22.52 -17.31
C ILE A 158 15.03 21.26 -17.59
N THR A 159 16.36 21.40 -17.54
CA THR A 159 17.28 20.27 -17.50
C THR A 159 17.10 19.61 -16.13
N ASN A 160 16.22 18.61 -16.05
CA ASN A 160 16.17 17.72 -14.88
C ASN A 160 17.48 16.91 -14.86
N LEU A 161 18.50 17.45 -14.20
CA LEU A 161 19.77 16.78 -14.02
C LEU A 161 19.54 15.44 -13.32
N VAL A 162 20.18 14.39 -13.82
CA VAL A 162 20.30 13.11 -13.13
C VAL A 162 21.20 13.32 -11.93
N ASP A 163 20.76 12.88 -10.75
CA ASP A 163 21.55 12.90 -9.54
C ASP A 163 22.67 11.85 -9.64
N LYS A 164 23.90 12.30 -9.80
CA LYS A 164 25.08 11.44 -9.92
C LYS A 164 25.81 11.27 -8.59
N THR A 165 25.19 11.67 -7.47
CA THR A 165 25.82 11.61 -6.15
C THR A 165 25.99 10.15 -5.73
N ILE A 166 27.25 9.73 -5.66
CA ILE A 166 27.70 8.49 -5.02
C ILE A 166 28.70 8.87 -3.93
N SER A 167 28.73 8.13 -2.82
CA SER A 167 29.65 8.37 -1.72
C SER A 167 31.11 8.13 -2.14
N ASN A 168 32.05 8.74 -1.42
CA ASN A 168 33.48 8.54 -1.68
C ASN A 168 33.94 7.09 -1.47
N ASP A 169 33.24 6.36 -0.59
CA ASP A 169 33.51 4.95 -0.34
C ASP A 169 32.95 4.07 -1.47
N GLU A 170 31.72 4.32 -1.94
CA GLU A 170 31.17 3.69 -3.16
C GLU A 170 32.05 3.94 -4.39
N LYS A 171 32.61 5.14 -4.53
CA LYS A 171 33.50 5.48 -5.64
C LYS A 171 34.80 4.66 -5.61
N LYS A 172 35.42 4.51 -4.43
CA LYS A 172 36.63 3.68 -4.25
C LYS A 172 36.37 2.18 -4.49
N LEU A 173 35.16 1.70 -4.19
CA LEU A 173 34.75 0.30 -4.36
C LEU A 173 34.53 -0.07 -5.84
N LEU A 174 34.26 0.92 -6.70
CA LEU A 174 33.98 0.74 -8.13
C LEU A 174 35.21 0.91 -9.03
N ASP A 175 36.35 1.37 -8.50
CA ASP A 175 37.60 1.66 -9.24
C ASP A 175 38.44 0.40 -9.57
N GLY A 176 37.88 -0.81 -9.36
CA GLY A 176 38.61 -2.09 -9.43
C GLY A 176 38.39 -2.99 -10.66
N GLU A 177 37.45 -2.70 -11.56
CA GLU A 177 37.12 -3.64 -12.65
C GLU A 177 37.18 -2.97 -14.04
N SER A 178 38.05 -3.50 -14.89
CA SER A 178 38.24 -3.04 -16.27
C SER A 178 38.19 -4.23 -17.24
N LYS A 179 37.52 -4.00 -18.38
CA LYS A 179 37.69 -4.67 -19.68
C LYS A 179 37.41 -6.18 -19.73
N VAL A 180 36.14 -6.53 -19.91
CA VAL A 180 35.74 -7.87 -20.38
C VAL A 180 35.37 -7.86 -21.89
N CYS A 181 35.26 -6.68 -22.53
CA CYS A 181 34.88 -6.61 -23.95
C CYS A 181 36.07 -6.73 -24.95
N ASP A 182 37.31 -6.94 -24.52
CA ASP A 182 38.52 -6.88 -25.39
C ASP A 182 39.19 -8.25 -25.68
N ASP A 183 38.52 -9.39 -25.48
CA ASP A 183 39.10 -10.72 -25.77
C ASP A 183 38.80 -11.18 -27.23
N PRO A 184 39.79 -11.18 -28.14
CA PRO A 184 39.61 -11.54 -29.55
C PRO A 184 39.42 -13.05 -29.79
N ALA A 185 39.47 -13.90 -28.74
CA ALA A 185 39.28 -15.35 -28.86
C ALA A 185 37.80 -15.80 -28.73
N LEU A 186 36.88 -14.89 -28.44
CA LEU A 186 35.47 -15.20 -28.24
C LEU A 186 34.64 -15.09 -29.54
N PRO A 187 33.57 -15.90 -29.76
CA PRO A 187 32.84 -15.92 -31.02
C PRO A 187 32.23 -14.55 -31.40
N GLU A 188 32.54 -14.06 -32.61
CA GLU A 188 32.28 -12.67 -33.07
C GLU A 188 30.81 -12.21 -33.00
N TYR A 189 29.84 -13.14 -33.08
CA TYR A 189 28.51 -12.76 -33.58
C TYR A 189 27.57 -12.07 -32.54
N TRP A 190 27.71 -12.34 -31.23
CA TRP A 190 26.87 -11.70 -30.18
C TRP A 190 27.64 -10.82 -29.17
N LEU A 191 28.98 -10.79 -29.24
CA LEU A 191 29.81 -10.00 -28.34
C LEU A 191 30.07 -8.56 -28.83
N ASP A 192 29.81 -8.23 -30.11
CA ASP A 192 29.93 -6.86 -30.65
C ASP A 192 28.83 -5.88 -30.14
N ILE A 193 27.84 -6.33 -29.35
CA ILE A 193 26.97 -5.39 -28.60
C ILE A 193 27.79 -4.62 -27.54
N CYS A 194 28.87 -5.23 -27.03
CA CYS A 194 29.82 -4.66 -26.08
C CYS A 194 30.66 -3.52 -26.70
N HIS A 195 30.89 -3.52 -28.02
CA HIS A 195 31.85 -2.63 -28.68
C HIS A 195 31.29 -1.29 -29.21
N LYS A 196 29.96 -1.07 -29.22
CA LYS A 196 29.38 0.14 -29.86
C LYS A 196 28.36 0.93 -29.06
N ILE A 197 27.99 0.52 -27.85
CA ILE A 197 27.42 1.48 -26.88
C ILE A 197 28.63 2.17 -26.25
N PRO A 198 28.88 3.46 -26.49
CA PRO A 198 30.09 4.11 -26.00
C PRO A 198 30.05 4.16 -24.47
N THR A 199 30.68 3.17 -23.82
CA THR A 199 30.85 3.06 -22.36
C THR A 199 32.04 3.89 -21.87
N ASN A 200 32.67 4.68 -22.74
CA ASN A 200 33.72 5.64 -22.40
C ASN A 200 33.28 6.74 -21.40
N SER A 201 32.04 6.74 -20.92
CA SER A 201 31.61 7.60 -19.80
C SER A 201 31.96 6.94 -18.46
N THR A 202 32.80 7.61 -17.68
CA THR A 202 33.30 7.20 -16.36
C THR A 202 32.29 7.38 -15.21
N GLU A 203 30.99 7.51 -15.50
CA GLU A 203 30.02 7.99 -14.52
C GLU A 203 28.97 6.93 -14.15
N TYR A 204 28.90 6.61 -12.86
CA TYR A 204 27.88 5.77 -12.25
C TYR A 204 26.68 6.62 -11.82
N VAL A 205 25.49 6.07 -12.02
CA VAL A 205 24.22 6.68 -11.61
C VAL A 205 23.58 5.81 -10.53
N ASN A 206 23.20 6.43 -9.42
CA ASN A 206 22.39 5.78 -8.39
C ASN A 206 20.90 5.83 -8.80
N LEU A 207 20.32 4.67 -9.09
CA LEU A 207 18.94 4.54 -9.54
C LEU A 207 17.91 4.91 -8.46
N GLN A 208 18.26 4.84 -7.17
CA GLN A 208 17.37 5.24 -6.06
C GLN A 208 17.19 6.75 -5.95
N LEU A 209 18.26 7.51 -6.23
CA LEU A 209 18.22 8.97 -6.29
C LEU A 209 17.54 9.47 -7.57
N ASN A 210 17.41 8.61 -8.57
CA ASN A 210 16.79 8.89 -9.86
C ASN A 210 15.61 7.97 -10.17
N PRO A 211 14.53 7.99 -9.38
CA PRO A 211 13.40 7.11 -9.59
C PRO A 211 12.59 7.49 -10.84
N GLU A 212 11.89 6.50 -11.39
CA GLU A 212 11.10 6.59 -12.63
C GLU A 212 9.77 7.29 -12.39
N ARG A 213 9.82 8.58 -12.06
CA ARG A 213 8.64 9.39 -11.74
C ARG A 213 8.52 10.72 -12.46
N TRP A 214 9.45 11.12 -13.32
CA TRP A 214 9.51 12.52 -13.79
C TRP A 214 8.64 12.77 -15.04
N THR A 215 7.58 13.60 -14.91
CA THR A 215 6.45 13.66 -15.87
C THR A 215 6.39 14.87 -16.79
N GLY A 216 7.50 15.59 -16.99
CA GLY A 216 7.52 16.74 -17.91
C GLY A 216 7.54 16.39 -19.41
N TYR A 217 7.61 15.11 -19.76
CA TYR A 217 7.86 14.65 -21.12
C TYR A 217 6.75 13.71 -21.60
N ASN A 218 6.01 14.13 -22.63
CA ASN A 218 4.93 13.33 -23.25
C ASN A 218 5.49 12.15 -24.07
N GLY A 219 6.68 12.29 -24.66
CA GLY A 219 7.40 11.21 -25.33
C GLY A 219 6.75 10.58 -26.56
N SER A 220 5.51 10.97 -26.92
CA SER A 220 4.79 10.40 -28.07
C SER A 220 5.57 10.51 -29.38
N HIS A 221 6.27 11.62 -29.62
CA HIS A 221 7.09 11.80 -30.82
C HIS A 221 8.32 10.87 -30.87
N VAL A 222 8.87 10.46 -29.71
CA VAL A 222 9.97 9.48 -29.66
C VAL A 222 9.44 8.07 -29.86
N TRP A 223 8.29 7.72 -29.29
CA TRP A 223 7.66 6.43 -29.56
C TRP A 223 7.24 6.32 -31.02
N ASN A 224 6.63 7.34 -31.60
CA ASN A 224 6.32 7.39 -33.02
C ASN A 224 7.58 7.19 -33.86
N ALA A 225 8.68 7.90 -33.55
CA ALA A 225 9.95 7.67 -34.23
C ALA A 225 10.47 6.22 -34.07
N ILE A 226 10.31 5.59 -32.91
CA ILE A 226 10.66 4.18 -32.70
C ILE A 226 9.79 3.26 -33.57
N TYR A 227 8.48 3.52 -33.70
CA TYR A 227 7.60 2.68 -34.52
C TYR A 227 7.78 2.93 -36.04
N ASP A 228 7.91 4.19 -36.45
CA ASP A 228 8.09 4.65 -37.83
C ASP A 228 9.45 4.21 -38.41
N GLU A 229 10.56 4.45 -37.69
CA GLU A 229 11.92 4.14 -38.16
C GLU A 229 12.18 2.63 -38.24
N ASN A 230 11.38 1.82 -37.54
CA ASN A 230 11.42 0.37 -37.60
C ASN A 230 10.24 -0.22 -38.41
N CYS A 231 9.52 0.64 -39.15
CA CYS A 231 8.41 0.33 -40.07
C CYS A 231 7.25 -0.51 -39.46
N PHE A 232 7.02 -0.47 -38.14
CA PHE A 232 5.99 -1.29 -37.49
C PHE A 232 4.54 -0.91 -37.86
N ASP A 233 4.30 0.31 -38.35
CA ASP A 233 2.96 0.83 -38.70
C ASP A 233 2.46 0.41 -40.10
N LYS A 234 3.28 -0.24 -40.92
CA LYS A 234 2.95 -0.66 -42.30
C LYS A 234 2.95 -2.16 -42.56
N LEU A 235 3.37 -2.98 -41.59
CA LEU A 235 3.06 -4.41 -41.65
C LEU A 235 1.55 -4.53 -41.39
N GLY A 236 0.83 -5.32 -42.19
CA GLY A 236 -0.62 -5.46 -42.06
C GLY A 236 -1.06 -6.07 -40.72
N SER A 237 -2.21 -6.74 -40.69
CA SER A 237 -2.64 -7.40 -39.44
C SER A 237 -1.51 -8.25 -38.86
N LEU A 238 -1.37 -8.36 -37.52
CA LEU A 238 -0.34 -9.16 -36.82
C LEU A 238 -0.09 -10.57 -37.41
N HIS A 239 -1.07 -11.12 -38.14
CA HIS A 239 -1.00 -12.40 -38.85
C HIS A 239 -0.08 -12.40 -40.10
N GLU A 240 0.26 -11.23 -40.64
CA GLU A 240 1.15 -11.06 -41.80
C GLU A 240 2.63 -10.92 -41.41
N MET A 241 2.90 -10.66 -40.12
CA MET A 241 4.25 -10.55 -39.57
C MET A 241 4.89 -11.92 -39.34
N CYS A 242 6.18 -11.99 -39.60
CA CYS A 242 7.02 -13.15 -39.33
C CYS A 242 7.25 -13.33 -37.81
N TYR A 243 7.50 -14.56 -37.32
CA TYR A 243 7.49 -14.86 -35.87
C TYR A 243 8.45 -13.97 -35.09
N GLU A 244 9.66 -13.83 -35.61
CA GLU A 244 10.71 -12.97 -35.07
C GLU A 244 10.25 -11.51 -35.00
N GLU A 245 9.69 -10.96 -36.07
CA GLU A 245 9.19 -9.58 -36.10
C GLU A 245 8.13 -9.32 -35.03
N ARG A 246 7.25 -10.30 -34.79
CA ARG A 246 6.24 -10.23 -33.72
C ARG A 246 6.87 -10.24 -32.34
N VAL A 247 7.85 -11.12 -32.08
CA VAL A 247 8.59 -11.15 -30.82
C VAL A 247 9.21 -9.78 -30.53
N LEU A 248 9.87 -9.18 -31.52
CA LEU A 248 10.50 -7.87 -31.38
C LEU A 248 9.48 -6.75 -31.12
N TYR A 249 8.40 -6.72 -31.90
CA TYR A 249 7.30 -5.76 -31.72
C TYR A 249 6.70 -5.86 -30.31
N ARG A 250 6.39 -7.08 -29.85
CA ARG A 250 5.78 -7.31 -28.53
C ARG A 250 6.72 -6.92 -27.39
N MET A 251 8.02 -7.20 -27.50
CA MET A 251 9.01 -6.75 -26.51
C MET A 251 9.06 -5.22 -26.39
N LEU A 252 9.10 -4.51 -27.52
CA LEU A 252 9.15 -3.05 -27.54
C LEU A 252 7.83 -2.41 -27.10
N SER A 253 6.70 -3.00 -27.50
CA SER A 253 5.36 -2.59 -27.05
C SER A 253 5.19 -2.80 -25.54
N GLY A 254 5.70 -3.90 -24.97
CA GLY A 254 5.73 -4.15 -23.53
C GLY A 254 6.60 -3.15 -22.76
N MET A 255 7.75 -2.77 -23.31
CA MET A 255 8.60 -1.70 -22.76
C MET A 255 7.88 -0.34 -22.76
N HIS A 256 7.23 -0.01 -23.87
CA HIS A 256 6.42 1.20 -23.99
C HIS A 256 5.27 1.21 -22.97
N ALA A 257 4.64 0.05 -22.74
CA ALA A 257 3.62 -0.11 -21.70
C ALA A 257 4.18 0.12 -20.30
N SER A 258 5.28 -0.56 -19.94
CA SER A 258 5.93 -0.44 -18.63
C SER A 258 6.23 1.02 -18.28
N ILE A 259 6.92 1.74 -19.18
CA ILE A 259 7.31 3.15 -18.96
C ILE A 259 6.09 4.03 -18.73
N ASN A 260 5.06 3.94 -19.57
CA ASN A 260 3.87 4.80 -19.44
C ASN A 260 3.01 4.48 -18.21
N ILE A 261 2.99 3.23 -17.75
CA ILE A 261 2.34 2.85 -16.48
C ILE A 261 3.05 3.54 -15.31
N HIS A 262 4.39 3.46 -15.23
CA HIS A 262 5.17 4.13 -14.17
C HIS A 262 4.94 5.65 -14.16
N ILE A 263 4.91 6.30 -15.34
CA ILE A 263 4.68 7.75 -15.42
C ILE A 263 3.20 8.11 -15.12
N SER A 264 2.24 7.23 -15.41
CA SER A 264 0.82 7.44 -15.07
C SER A 264 0.56 7.24 -13.59
N GLU A 265 1.27 6.31 -12.94
CA GLU A 265 1.13 6.05 -11.51
C GLU A 265 1.68 7.19 -10.64
N GLN A 266 2.82 7.75 -11.03
CA GLN A 266 3.49 8.82 -10.28
C GLN A 266 3.53 10.11 -11.13
N TYR A 267 2.36 10.71 -11.36
CA TYR A 267 2.21 11.90 -12.19
C TYR A 267 2.33 13.21 -11.41
N TYR A 268 3.00 14.21 -11.99
CA TYR A 268 3.05 15.57 -11.46
C TYR A 268 2.23 16.53 -12.35
N PRO A 269 1.15 17.12 -11.84
CA PRO A 269 0.28 17.97 -12.65
C PRO A 269 0.96 19.29 -13.06
N PRO A 270 0.99 19.65 -14.36
CA PRO A 270 1.56 20.91 -14.83
C PRO A 270 0.51 22.03 -14.70
N VAL A 271 0.25 22.51 -13.49
CA VAL A 271 -0.61 23.68 -13.27
C VAL A 271 0.26 24.88 -12.84
N LYS A 272 0.10 26.03 -13.52
CA LYS A 272 0.74 27.29 -13.11
C LYS A 272 0.19 27.69 -11.74
N GLY A 273 1.03 27.70 -10.71
CA GLY A 273 0.72 28.28 -9.40
C GLY A 273 0.21 27.32 -8.31
N LYS A 274 0.08 26.01 -8.57
CA LYS A 274 -0.16 24.97 -7.55
C LYS A 274 0.72 23.76 -7.89
N ARG A 275 1.79 23.51 -7.13
CA ARG A 275 2.80 22.50 -7.42
C ARG A 275 3.26 21.88 -6.10
N ASP A 276 2.44 20.99 -5.55
CA ASP A 276 2.67 20.56 -4.18
C ASP A 276 2.63 19.04 -3.98
N LYS A 277 2.05 18.23 -4.89
CA LYS A 277 1.87 16.77 -4.69
C LYS A 277 1.91 15.96 -5.99
N TRP A 278 2.46 14.75 -5.88
CA TRP A 278 2.43 13.70 -6.91
C TRP A 278 1.14 12.87 -6.76
N GLU A 279 0.45 12.60 -7.87
CA GLU A 279 -0.80 11.83 -7.88
C GLU A 279 -0.91 10.97 -9.16
N PRO A 280 -1.65 9.85 -9.15
CA PRO A 280 -1.86 9.07 -10.37
C PRO A 280 -2.69 9.85 -11.40
N ASN A 281 -2.27 9.84 -12.66
CA ASN A 281 -3.04 10.36 -13.78
C ASN A 281 -3.85 9.23 -14.43
N LEU A 282 -5.05 9.02 -13.87
CA LEU A 282 -5.96 7.93 -14.25
C LEU A 282 -6.48 8.12 -15.69
N ASP A 283 -6.78 9.35 -16.09
CA ASP A 283 -7.21 9.66 -17.45
C ASP A 283 -6.13 9.34 -18.47
N ARG A 284 -4.87 9.68 -18.19
CA ARG A 284 -3.74 9.33 -19.06
C ARG A 284 -3.62 7.81 -19.19
N PHE A 285 -3.68 7.06 -18.09
CA PHE A 285 -3.61 5.60 -18.12
C PHE A 285 -4.72 5.02 -19.00
N MET A 286 -5.98 5.44 -18.79
CA MET A 286 -7.11 4.94 -19.56
C MET A 286 -7.12 5.38 -21.02
N ASN A 287 -6.66 6.60 -21.33
CA ASN A 287 -6.52 7.04 -22.71
C ASN A 287 -5.50 6.21 -23.50
N HIS A 288 -4.47 5.66 -22.83
CA HIS A 288 -3.47 4.83 -23.48
C HIS A 288 -3.89 3.37 -23.62
N TYR A 289 -4.57 2.81 -22.60
CA TYR A 289 -4.80 1.36 -22.51
C TYR A 289 -6.26 0.93 -22.48
N GLY A 290 -7.20 1.84 -22.19
CA GLY A 290 -8.64 1.54 -22.11
C GLY A 290 -9.21 0.92 -23.38
N ALA A 291 -8.74 1.38 -24.54
CA ALA A 291 -9.11 0.85 -25.86
C ALA A 291 -8.01 -0.01 -26.52
N ASN A 292 -6.87 -0.22 -25.84
CA ASN A 292 -5.69 -0.92 -26.38
C ASN A 292 -5.16 -2.01 -25.42
N PRO A 293 -5.98 -2.99 -24.99
CA PRO A 293 -5.60 -4.01 -24.02
C PRO A 293 -4.47 -4.94 -24.53
N GLU A 294 -4.26 -5.03 -25.85
CA GLU A 294 -3.16 -5.79 -26.46
C GLU A 294 -1.78 -5.28 -26.05
N ARG A 295 -1.64 -3.97 -25.76
CA ARG A 295 -0.39 -3.39 -25.26
C ARG A 295 -0.07 -3.87 -23.84
N LEU A 296 -1.11 -4.12 -23.03
CA LEU A 296 -0.96 -4.70 -21.70
C LEU A 296 -0.65 -6.21 -21.78
N LYS A 297 -1.08 -6.92 -22.82
CA LYS A 297 -0.60 -8.30 -23.07
C LYS A 297 0.86 -8.34 -23.48
N ASN A 298 1.31 -7.38 -24.29
CA ASN A 298 2.71 -7.25 -24.67
C ASN A 298 3.64 -6.97 -23.46
N LEU A 299 3.14 -6.28 -22.42
CA LEU A 299 3.83 -6.14 -21.13
C LEU A 299 4.12 -7.50 -20.48
N HIS A 300 3.12 -8.40 -20.46
CA HIS A 300 3.25 -9.75 -19.91
C HIS A 300 4.20 -10.61 -20.76
N PHE A 301 4.10 -10.54 -22.09
CA PHE A 301 5.02 -11.23 -23.00
C PHE A 301 6.48 -10.86 -22.76
N ALA A 302 6.78 -9.55 -22.72
CA ALA A 302 8.13 -9.07 -22.46
C ALA A 302 8.66 -9.50 -21.08
N PHE A 303 7.80 -9.57 -20.06
CA PHE A 303 8.17 -10.09 -18.75
C PHE A 303 8.51 -11.58 -18.78
N VAL A 304 7.76 -12.40 -19.52
CA VAL A 304 8.07 -13.83 -19.73
C VAL A 304 9.42 -14.03 -20.41
N VAL A 305 9.73 -13.23 -21.44
CA VAL A 305 11.05 -13.27 -22.11
C VAL A 305 12.19 -12.96 -21.13
N LEU A 306 12.02 -11.96 -20.26
CA LEU A 306 12.99 -11.62 -19.21
C LEU A 306 13.17 -12.76 -18.19
N LEU A 307 12.07 -13.41 -17.80
CA LEU A 307 12.09 -14.56 -16.88
C LEU A 307 12.77 -15.79 -17.50
N ARG A 308 12.54 -16.06 -18.79
CA ARG A 308 13.20 -17.13 -19.54
C ARG A 308 14.72 -16.91 -19.59
N ALA A 309 15.16 -15.68 -19.85
CA ALA A 309 16.57 -15.32 -19.82
C ALA A 309 17.19 -15.55 -18.42
N LEU A 310 16.50 -15.12 -17.35
CA LEU A 310 16.95 -15.35 -15.98
C LEU A 310 17.08 -16.85 -15.67
N ARG A 311 16.13 -17.67 -16.11
CA ARG A 311 16.15 -19.14 -15.93
C ARG A 311 17.32 -19.80 -16.63
N LYS A 312 17.60 -19.39 -17.88
CA LYS A 312 18.74 -19.90 -18.68
C LYS A 312 20.08 -19.49 -18.05
N ALA A 313 20.16 -18.30 -17.46
CA ALA A 313 21.36 -17.82 -16.77
C ALA A 313 21.52 -18.37 -15.33
N ALA A 314 20.48 -18.97 -14.74
CA ALA A 314 20.44 -19.38 -13.34
C ALA A 314 21.66 -20.21 -12.87
N PRO A 315 22.13 -21.25 -13.60
CA PRO A 315 23.29 -22.03 -13.15
C PRO A 315 24.57 -21.20 -12.98
N TYR A 316 24.70 -20.13 -13.76
CA TYR A 316 25.84 -19.23 -13.75
C TYR A 316 25.69 -18.13 -12.71
N LEU A 317 24.49 -17.56 -12.59
CA LEU A 317 24.18 -16.53 -11.60
C LEU A 317 24.21 -17.05 -10.16
N TYR A 318 23.98 -18.35 -9.94
CA TYR A 318 23.97 -18.95 -8.60
C TYR A 318 25.30 -18.78 -7.85
N ASN A 319 26.40 -18.85 -8.58
CA ASN A 319 27.77 -18.73 -8.05
C ASN A 319 28.46 -17.45 -8.51
N PHE A 320 27.72 -16.52 -9.13
CA PHE A 320 28.31 -15.29 -9.63
C PHE A 320 28.74 -14.39 -8.46
N PRO A 321 29.96 -13.84 -8.49
CA PRO A 321 30.43 -12.95 -7.43
C PRO A 321 29.79 -11.58 -7.58
N PHE A 322 28.62 -11.38 -6.95
CA PHE A 322 27.97 -10.07 -6.81
C PHE A 322 28.71 -9.18 -5.81
N SER A 323 30.00 -8.93 -6.09
CA SER A 323 30.92 -8.25 -5.20
C SER A 323 30.90 -6.74 -5.41
N VAL A 324 30.70 -6.01 -4.33
CA VAL A 324 31.00 -4.58 -4.20
C VAL A 324 32.17 -4.34 -3.23
N GLY A 325 32.82 -5.41 -2.74
CA GLY A 325 33.99 -5.32 -1.86
C GLY A 325 33.65 -5.26 -0.37
N GLU A 326 32.38 -5.42 0.00
CA GLU A 326 31.92 -5.51 1.39
C GLU A 326 31.30 -6.88 1.68
N ILE A 327 32.00 -7.69 2.48
CA ILE A 327 31.66 -9.11 2.74
C ILE A 327 30.20 -9.31 3.16
N ALA A 328 29.66 -8.42 4.00
CA ALA A 328 28.29 -8.54 4.50
C ALA A 328 27.25 -8.23 3.41
N GLU A 329 27.48 -7.20 2.61
CA GLU A 329 26.59 -6.81 1.51
C GLU A 329 26.69 -7.78 0.32
N ASP A 330 27.90 -8.24 0.00
CA ASP A 330 28.15 -9.23 -1.04
C ASP A 330 27.39 -10.53 -0.71
N LYS A 331 27.52 -11.00 0.53
CA LYS A 331 26.81 -12.20 1.01
C LYS A 331 25.30 -12.00 0.97
N ARG A 332 24.79 -10.82 1.36
CA ARG A 332 23.35 -10.52 1.31
C ARG A 332 22.84 -10.53 -0.13
N THR A 333 23.56 -9.88 -1.05
CA THR A 333 23.19 -9.78 -2.46
C THR A 333 23.19 -11.16 -3.11
N SER A 334 24.24 -11.96 -2.91
CA SER A 334 24.30 -13.35 -3.39
C SER A 334 23.18 -14.21 -2.82
N LEU A 335 22.86 -14.11 -1.53
CA LEU A 335 21.76 -14.87 -0.92
C LEU A 335 20.38 -14.48 -1.48
N LEU A 336 20.16 -13.19 -1.78
CA LEU A 336 18.92 -12.74 -2.40
C LEU A 336 18.78 -13.23 -3.84
N VAL A 337 19.88 -13.23 -4.61
CA VAL A 337 19.88 -13.80 -5.97
C VAL A 337 19.66 -15.31 -5.89
N GLN A 338 20.36 -16.02 -5.00
CA GLN A 338 20.13 -17.45 -4.78
C GLN A 338 18.69 -17.74 -4.38
N ARG A 339 18.09 -16.96 -3.47
CA ARG A 339 16.68 -17.09 -3.08
C ARG A 339 15.71 -16.84 -4.24
N LEU A 340 16.04 -15.91 -5.15
CA LEU A 340 15.27 -15.72 -6.37
C LEU A 340 15.36 -17.00 -7.23
N LEU A 341 16.58 -17.49 -7.48
CA LEU A 341 16.86 -18.67 -8.31
C LEU A 341 16.31 -19.98 -7.72
N ASP A 342 16.36 -20.13 -6.39
CA ASP A 342 15.87 -21.27 -5.59
C ASP A 342 14.37 -21.18 -5.30
N SER A 343 13.70 -20.14 -5.78
CA SER A 343 12.25 -20.06 -5.63
C SER A 343 11.64 -21.35 -6.17
N HIS A 344 10.78 -22.00 -5.37
CA HIS A 344 10.12 -23.23 -5.77
C HIS A 344 9.36 -23.09 -7.12
N LEU A 345 9.02 -21.86 -7.53
CA LEU A 345 8.46 -21.51 -8.84
C LEU A 345 9.47 -21.55 -10.00
N LEU A 346 10.78 -21.38 -9.74
CA LEU A 346 11.88 -21.55 -10.68
C LEU A 346 12.46 -22.97 -10.67
N ALA A 347 12.38 -23.67 -9.54
CA ALA A 347 12.89 -25.04 -9.34
C ALA A 347 11.87 -26.13 -9.69
N SER A 348 10.57 -25.88 -9.55
CA SER A 348 9.52 -26.70 -10.19
C SER A 348 9.34 -26.20 -11.63
N CYS A 349 9.09 -27.11 -12.56
CA CYS A 349 8.81 -26.80 -13.97
C CYS A 349 7.52 -25.96 -14.10
N SER A 350 7.56 -24.69 -13.70
CA SER A 350 6.49 -23.74 -13.94
C SER A 350 6.53 -23.40 -15.42
N HIS A 351 5.45 -23.77 -16.12
CA HIS A 351 5.24 -23.49 -17.54
C HIS A 351 5.54 -22.02 -17.91
N VAL A 352 5.40 -21.05 -16.99
CA VAL A 352 5.70 -19.63 -17.20
C VAL A 352 7.17 -19.35 -17.57
N PHE A 353 8.14 -20.05 -16.99
CA PHE A 353 9.58 -19.82 -17.27
C PHE A 353 10.08 -20.53 -18.53
N GLU A 354 9.31 -21.48 -19.05
CA GLU A 354 9.55 -22.22 -20.30
C GLU A 354 8.56 -21.81 -21.40
N ALA A 355 7.66 -20.86 -21.10
CA ALA A 355 6.58 -20.45 -21.98
C ALA A 355 7.07 -19.81 -23.28
N PHE A 356 8.21 -19.14 -23.23
CA PHE A 356 8.88 -18.65 -24.42
C PHE A 356 9.96 -19.64 -24.85
N ASP A 357 9.77 -20.23 -26.03
CA ASP A 357 10.75 -21.15 -26.64
C ASP A 357 11.61 -20.38 -27.66
N GLU A 358 12.78 -19.94 -27.20
CA GLU A 358 13.76 -19.26 -28.04
C GLU A 358 14.29 -20.14 -29.17
N GLN A 359 14.18 -21.48 -29.08
CA GLN A 359 14.69 -22.37 -30.11
C GLN A 359 13.89 -22.25 -31.40
N ILE A 360 12.61 -21.82 -31.33
CA ILE A 360 11.74 -21.60 -32.49
C ILE A 360 12.22 -20.39 -33.30
N MET A 361 12.83 -19.39 -32.63
CA MET A 361 13.43 -18.27 -33.32
C MET A 361 14.59 -18.76 -34.20
N PHE A 362 14.61 -18.29 -35.44
CA PHE A 362 15.64 -18.58 -36.41
C PHE A 362 15.73 -20.06 -36.85
N LYS A 363 14.70 -20.92 -36.72
CA LYS A 363 14.74 -22.28 -37.29
C LYS A 363 14.68 -22.28 -38.82
N SER A 364 15.63 -22.94 -39.48
CA SER A 364 15.50 -23.44 -40.86
C SER A 364 15.90 -24.91 -40.90
N ASP A 365 15.23 -25.72 -41.72
CA ASP A 365 15.59 -27.13 -41.96
C ASP A 365 16.93 -27.21 -42.72
N GLY A 366 18.08 -27.14 -42.02
CA GLY A 366 19.43 -27.28 -42.60
C GLY A 366 20.52 -26.42 -41.94
N GLU A 367 21.78 -26.57 -42.39
CA GLU A 367 22.96 -25.77 -41.96
C GLU A 367 22.66 -24.26 -41.92
N GLU A 368 23.30 -23.54 -40.99
CA GLU A 368 23.05 -22.13 -40.67
C GLU A 368 23.09 -21.24 -41.94
N SER A 369 21.93 -20.93 -42.54
CA SER A 369 21.88 -20.23 -43.82
C SER A 369 22.21 -18.74 -43.66
N GLU A 370 22.79 -18.11 -44.68
CA GLU A 370 23.11 -16.66 -44.69
C GLU A 370 21.91 -15.77 -44.36
N VAL A 371 20.68 -16.25 -44.57
CA VAL A 371 19.42 -15.58 -44.19
C VAL A 371 19.26 -15.47 -42.66
N GLN A 372 19.67 -16.49 -41.89
CA GLN A 372 19.61 -16.45 -40.42
C GLN A 372 20.63 -15.46 -39.83
N LYS A 373 21.83 -15.36 -40.43
CA LYS A 373 22.84 -14.35 -40.06
C LYS A 373 22.38 -12.93 -40.44
N SER A 374 21.60 -12.77 -41.50
CA SER A 374 20.98 -11.48 -41.84
C SER A 374 19.90 -11.09 -40.81
N LEU A 375 18.99 -12.00 -40.46
CA LEU A 375 17.86 -11.74 -39.55
C LEU A 375 18.32 -11.41 -38.12
N LYS A 376 19.28 -12.17 -37.58
CA LYS A 376 19.89 -11.88 -36.27
C LYS A 376 20.64 -10.53 -36.27
N SER A 377 21.27 -10.15 -37.40
CA SER A 377 21.93 -8.84 -37.56
C SER A 377 20.93 -7.68 -37.64
N GLN A 378 19.78 -7.89 -38.28
CA GLN A 378 18.69 -6.91 -38.36
C GLN A 378 18.05 -6.66 -36.99
N PHE A 379 17.83 -7.72 -36.19
CA PHE A 379 17.40 -7.62 -34.79
C PHE A 379 18.31 -6.73 -33.94
N LYS A 380 19.63 -6.95 -34.08
CA LYS A 380 20.65 -6.14 -33.41
C LYS A 380 20.61 -4.69 -33.88
N GLY A 381 20.39 -4.46 -35.18
CA GLY A 381 20.22 -3.13 -35.76
C GLY A 381 19.09 -2.32 -35.12
N VAL A 382 17.96 -2.95 -34.81
CA VAL A 382 16.80 -2.29 -34.17
C VAL A 382 17.15 -1.76 -32.78
N PHE A 383 17.82 -2.54 -31.92
CA PHE A 383 18.22 -2.06 -30.59
C PHE A 383 19.23 -0.92 -30.65
N HIS A 384 20.14 -0.93 -31.64
CA HIS A 384 21.06 0.18 -31.87
C HIS A 384 20.32 1.44 -32.34
N ASN A 385 19.42 1.31 -33.32
CA ASN A 385 18.61 2.43 -33.82
C ASN A 385 17.76 3.04 -32.69
N ILE A 386 17.12 2.21 -31.87
CA ILE A 386 16.32 2.68 -30.73
C ILE A 386 17.21 3.38 -29.69
N SER A 387 18.41 2.85 -29.42
CA SER A 387 19.36 3.53 -28.52
C SER A 387 19.77 4.91 -29.05
N GLU A 388 19.92 5.09 -30.37
CA GLU A 388 20.20 6.40 -30.98
C GLU A 388 18.97 7.33 -30.93
N VAL A 389 17.76 6.81 -31.11
CA VAL A 389 16.52 7.57 -30.92
C VAL A 389 16.37 8.01 -29.46
N MET A 390 16.78 7.19 -28.49
CA MET A 390 16.75 7.56 -27.07
C MET A 390 17.70 8.72 -26.73
N ASP A 391 18.77 8.94 -27.50
CA ASP A 391 19.65 10.12 -27.34
C ASP A 391 18.93 11.43 -27.66
N CYS A 392 17.83 11.35 -28.40
CA CYS A 392 16.98 12.47 -28.75
C CYS A 392 15.94 12.86 -27.69
N ILE A 393 15.87 12.13 -26.57
CA ILE A 393 15.04 12.50 -25.42
C ILE A 393 15.70 13.66 -24.67
N SER A 394 14.99 14.79 -24.52
CA SER A 394 15.50 15.99 -23.84
C SER A 394 15.59 15.83 -22.31
N CYS A 395 14.71 15.02 -21.70
CA CYS A 395 14.73 14.73 -20.27
C CYS A 395 15.76 13.65 -19.94
N GLN A 396 16.80 14.00 -19.17
CA GLN A 396 17.89 13.08 -18.79
C GLN A 396 17.40 11.90 -17.93
N LYS A 397 16.38 12.10 -17.09
CA LYS A 397 15.80 11.03 -16.27
C LYS A 397 14.93 10.07 -17.09
N CYS A 398 14.15 10.58 -18.06
CA CYS A 398 13.42 9.73 -19.01
C CYS A 398 14.40 8.94 -19.90
N LYS A 399 15.47 9.59 -20.36
CA LYS A 399 16.56 8.95 -21.10
C LYS A 399 17.22 7.82 -20.29
N LEU A 400 17.52 8.05 -19.01
CA LEU A 400 18.08 7.06 -18.09
C LEU A 400 17.21 5.79 -18.01
N HIS A 401 15.93 5.94 -17.68
CA HIS A 401 15.03 4.79 -17.52
C HIS A 401 14.71 4.09 -18.84
N GLY A 402 14.59 4.85 -19.94
CA GLY A 402 14.45 4.29 -21.29
C GLY A 402 15.64 3.42 -21.68
N LYS A 403 16.86 3.95 -21.54
CA LYS A 403 18.08 3.18 -21.87
C LYS A 403 18.30 2.00 -20.92
N LEU A 404 17.90 2.12 -19.64
CA LEU A 404 17.95 1.02 -18.66
C LEU A 404 17.07 -0.16 -19.10
N GLN A 405 15.78 0.08 -19.41
CA GLN A 405 14.89 -1.00 -19.87
C GLN A 405 15.32 -1.59 -21.22
N LEU A 406 15.83 -0.76 -22.14
CA LEU A 406 16.36 -1.22 -23.43
C LEU A 406 17.57 -2.15 -23.24
N LEU A 407 18.51 -1.77 -22.37
CA LEU A 407 19.69 -2.58 -22.06
C LEU A 407 19.29 -3.90 -21.38
N GLY A 408 18.30 -3.88 -20.48
CA GLY A 408 17.78 -5.09 -19.85
C GLY A 408 17.16 -6.07 -20.85
N LEU A 409 16.34 -5.58 -21.78
CA LEU A 409 15.76 -6.40 -22.85
C LEU A 409 16.82 -6.94 -23.82
N GLY A 410 17.81 -6.10 -24.19
CA GLY A 410 18.96 -6.53 -25.00
C GLY A 410 19.80 -7.59 -24.30
N THR A 411 20.01 -7.45 -22.98
CA THR A 411 20.71 -8.44 -22.15
C THR A 411 19.95 -9.78 -22.11
N ALA A 412 18.62 -9.73 -22.00
CA ALA A 412 17.80 -10.94 -22.03
C ALA A 412 17.93 -11.69 -23.37
N LEU A 413 17.81 -10.98 -24.50
CA LEU A 413 18.02 -11.58 -25.82
C LEU A 413 19.43 -12.13 -25.99
N LYS A 414 20.45 -11.40 -25.50
CA LYS A 414 21.84 -11.88 -25.48
C LYS A 414 21.94 -13.22 -24.77
N ILE A 415 21.39 -13.36 -23.56
CA ILE A 415 21.38 -14.62 -22.80
C ILE A 415 20.66 -15.74 -23.57
N LEU A 416 19.51 -15.43 -24.18
CA LEU A 416 18.69 -16.41 -24.89
C LEU A 416 19.37 -16.91 -26.18
N LEU A 417 20.10 -16.06 -26.88
CA LEU A 417 20.63 -16.35 -28.21
C LEU A 417 22.10 -16.79 -28.23
N ILE A 418 22.86 -16.62 -27.13
CA ILE A 418 24.21 -17.18 -27.02
C ILE A 418 24.21 -18.65 -26.58
N PRO A 419 25.23 -19.43 -26.99
CA PRO A 419 25.48 -20.76 -26.44
C PRO A 419 25.63 -20.71 -24.92
N GLU A 420 25.02 -21.68 -24.22
CA GLU A 420 24.98 -21.69 -22.74
C GLU A 420 26.36 -21.57 -22.09
N GLN A 421 27.36 -22.21 -22.70
CA GLN A 421 28.76 -22.24 -22.24
C GLN A 421 29.38 -20.84 -22.12
N LEU A 422 28.88 -19.87 -22.89
CA LEU A 422 29.42 -18.50 -22.97
C LEU A 422 28.66 -17.52 -22.09
N ILE A 423 27.58 -17.93 -21.41
CA ILE A 423 26.78 -17.02 -20.58
C ILE A 423 27.61 -16.44 -19.43
N SER A 424 28.40 -17.27 -18.74
CA SER A 424 29.21 -16.83 -17.59
C SER A 424 30.30 -15.81 -17.93
N THR A 425 30.86 -15.87 -19.14
CA THR A 425 31.97 -15.00 -19.57
C THR A 425 31.52 -13.80 -20.40
N SER A 426 30.26 -13.78 -20.85
CA SER A 426 29.75 -12.74 -21.75
C SER A 426 28.95 -11.64 -21.05
N LEU A 427 28.52 -11.82 -19.80
CA LEU A 427 27.69 -10.84 -19.09
C LEU A 427 28.54 -9.87 -18.27
N SER A 428 28.35 -8.58 -18.52
CA SER A 428 28.99 -7.49 -17.76
C SER A 428 28.11 -7.04 -16.58
N ARG A 429 28.73 -6.37 -15.60
CA ARG A 429 28.02 -5.78 -14.46
C ARG A 429 26.87 -4.84 -14.89
N PRO A 430 27.04 -3.88 -15.81
CA PRO A 430 25.94 -3.02 -16.23
C PRO A 430 24.77 -3.78 -16.87
N GLU A 431 25.05 -4.84 -17.62
CA GLU A 431 24.02 -5.71 -18.22
C GLU A 431 23.23 -6.46 -17.14
N LEU A 432 23.89 -7.01 -16.11
CA LEU A 432 23.22 -7.65 -14.98
C LEU A 432 22.39 -6.65 -14.17
N VAL A 433 22.95 -5.47 -13.89
CA VAL A 433 22.22 -4.40 -13.21
C VAL A 433 20.97 -4.01 -14.01
N ALA A 434 21.10 -3.86 -15.33
CA ALA A 434 19.99 -3.51 -16.20
C ALA A 434 18.93 -4.61 -16.27
N LEU A 435 19.32 -5.88 -16.38
CA LEU A 435 18.42 -7.02 -16.44
C LEU A 435 17.53 -7.11 -15.19
N PHE A 436 18.13 -7.08 -13.99
CA PHE A 436 17.39 -7.20 -12.72
C PHE A 436 16.49 -5.98 -12.44
N ASN A 437 16.97 -4.76 -12.75
CA ASN A 437 16.13 -3.56 -12.63
C ASN A 437 14.97 -3.57 -13.63
N THR A 438 15.18 -4.08 -14.85
CA THR A 438 14.12 -4.20 -15.85
C THR A 438 13.10 -5.24 -15.43
N LEU A 439 13.53 -6.41 -14.93
CA LEU A 439 12.65 -7.42 -14.32
C LEU A 439 11.78 -6.82 -13.21
N HIS A 440 12.36 -6.03 -12.30
CA HIS A 440 11.61 -5.35 -11.24
C HIS A 440 10.60 -4.32 -11.80
N LYS A 441 10.98 -3.52 -12.80
CA LYS A 441 10.10 -2.51 -13.42
C LYS A 441 8.89 -3.13 -14.13
N PHE A 442 9.08 -4.23 -14.85
CA PHE A 442 7.99 -4.97 -15.47
C PHE A 442 7.11 -5.65 -14.42
N SER A 443 7.73 -6.28 -13.41
CA SER A 443 7.04 -6.86 -12.26
C SER A 443 6.14 -5.84 -11.54
N HIS A 444 6.63 -4.62 -11.31
CA HIS A 444 5.85 -3.54 -10.69
C HIS A 444 4.72 -3.03 -11.60
N ALA A 445 5.00 -2.82 -12.89
CA ALA A 445 3.99 -2.35 -13.84
C ALA A 445 2.80 -3.32 -13.95
N ILE A 446 3.06 -4.63 -13.95
CA ILE A 446 2.02 -5.67 -13.93
C ILE A 446 1.11 -5.53 -12.69
N ILE A 447 1.68 -5.28 -11.51
CA ILE A 447 0.90 -5.06 -10.27
C ILE A 447 0.15 -3.72 -10.30
N ALA A 448 0.70 -2.71 -10.97
CA ALA A 448 0.11 -1.38 -11.03
C ALA A 448 -1.14 -1.32 -11.94
N VAL A 449 -1.22 -2.15 -12.97
CA VAL A 449 -2.32 -2.14 -13.96
C VAL A 449 -3.70 -2.34 -13.31
N PRO A 450 -3.98 -3.43 -12.56
CA PRO A 450 -5.28 -3.60 -11.90
C PRO A 450 -5.63 -2.43 -10.96
N ARG A 451 -4.64 -1.93 -10.21
CA ARG A 451 -4.83 -0.83 -9.26
C ARG A 451 -5.18 0.50 -9.92
N LEU A 452 -4.56 0.82 -11.06
CA LEU A 452 -4.86 2.05 -11.82
C LEU A 452 -6.24 1.96 -12.49
N THR A 453 -6.60 0.79 -13.02
CA THR A 453 -7.91 0.53 -13.59
C THR A 453 -9.02 0.69 -12.55
N THR A 454 -8.90 0.04 -11.39
CA THR A 454 -9.88 0.15 -10.30
C THR A 454 -10.07 1.60 -9.87
N LYS A 455 -8.98 2.33 -9.64
CA LYS A 455 -9.04 3.76 -9.25
C LYS A 455 -9.74 4.63 -10.28
N PHE A 456 -9.57 4.36 -11.57
CA PHE A 456 -10.25 5.14 -12.62
C PHE A 456 -11.76 4.93 -12.59
N TYR A 457 -12.24 3.70 -12.47
CA TYR A 457 -13.67 3.42 -12.42
C TYR A 457 -14.31 3.91 -11.12
N GLU A 458 -13.62 3.79 -9.98
CA GLU A 458 -14.02 4.43 -8.72
C GLU A 458 -14.13 5.96 -8.87
N HIS A 459 -13.15 6.59 -9.54
CA HIS A 459 -13.16 8.04 -9.78
C HIS A 459 -14.29 8.46 -10.73
N GLN A 460 -14.60 7.68 -11.76
CA GLN A 460 -15.75 7.93 -12.67
C GLN A 460 -17.09 7.82 -11.92
N LEU A 461 -17.27 6.78 -11.11
CA LEU A 461 -18.50 6.54 -10.33
C LEU A 461 -18.75 7.60 -9.24
N LEU A 462 -17.68 8.17 -8.66
CA LEU A 462 -17.78 9.14 -7.56
C LEU A 462 -17.90 10.61 -8.00
N TYR A 463 -17.39 10.99 -9.18
CA TYR A 463 -17.29 12.40 -9.60
C TYR A 463 -18.08 12.75 -10.86
N LYS A 464 -18.45 11.79 -11.70
CA LYS A 464 -19.34 12.00 -12.85
C LYS A 464 -20.59 11.17 -12.61
N GLY A 465 -21.62 11.78 -12.03
CA GLY A 465 -22.95 11.18 -11.88
C GLY A 465 -23.67 10.97 -13.22
N ASP A 466 -22.97 10.49 -14.24
CA ASP A 466 -23.57 10.03 -15.48
C ASP A 466 -24.03 8.60 -15.26
N VAL A 467 -25.33 8.37 -15.49
CA VAL A 467 -25.86 7.05 -15.81
C VAL A 467 -24.93 6.43 -16.83
N LEU A 468 -24.33 5.28 -16.51
CA LEU A 468 -23.64 4.45 -17.49
C LEU A 468 -24.62 4.23 -18.65
N ASP A 469 -24.39 4.90 -19.76
CA ASP A 469 -25.18 4.76 -20.98
C ASP A 469 -25.12 3.27 -21.35
N GLU A 470 -26.27 2.57 -21.29
CA GLU A 470 -26.41 1.14 -21.65
C GLU A 470 -25.81 0.84 -23.04
N LYS A 471 -25.59 1.87 -23.86
CA LYS A 471 -24.94 1.79 -25.16
C LYS A 471 -23.44 1.50 -25.14
N VAL A 472 -22.70 1.76 -24.05
CA VAL A 472 -21.25 1.47 -24.00
C VAL A 472 -20.98 0.03 -23.57
N MET A 473 -21.86 -0.57 -22.76
CA MET A 473 -21.75 -2.00 -22.40
C MET A 473 -22.32 -2.96 -23.46
N ASN A 474 -23.13 -2.47 -24.41
CA ASN A 474 -23.81 -3.29 -25.43
C ASN A 474 -23.47 -2.96 -26.90
N GLN A 475 -22.29 -2.42 -27.22
CA GLN A 475 -21.89 -2.36 -28.64
C GLN A 475 -21.55 -3.77 -29.15
N PRO A 476 -22.27 -4.29 -30.18
CA PRO A 476 -21.96 -5.59 -30.74
C PRO A 476 -20.62 -5.51 -31.49
N ALA A 477 -19.78 -6.52 -31.29
CA ALA A 477 -18.57 -6.71 -32.08
C ALA A 477 -18.91 -6.71 -33.60
N PRO A 478 -18.05 -6.14 -34.47
CA PRO A 478 -18.25 -6.21 -35.91
C PRO A 478 -18.28 -7.68 -36.37
N PRO A 479 -19.11 -8.03 -37.37
CA PRO A 479 -19.42 -9.41 -37.69
C PRO A 479 -18.17 -10.14 -38.24
N ALA A 480 -17.77 -11.21 -37.54
CA ALA A 480 -16.75 -12.13 -38.01
C ALA A 480 -17.28 -12.92 -39.22
N GLN A 481 -16.57 -12.85 -40.35
CA GLN A 481 -16.79 -13.72 -41.50
C GLN A 481 -16.42 -15.16 -41.12
N VAL A 482 -17.39 -16.07 -41.21
CA VAL A 482 -17.25 -17.49 -40.85
C VAL A 482 -16.55 -18.26 -41.98
N PRO A 483 -15.40 -18.94 -41.76
CA PRO A 483 -14.87 -19.94 -42.69
C PRO A 483 -15.45 -21.32 -42.39
N SER A 484 -15.77 -22.06 -43.45
CA SER A 484 -16.37 -23.40 -43.45
C SER A 484 -15.51 -24.47 -42.78
N PRO A 485 -16.10 -25.50 -42.13
CA PRO A 485 -15.35 -26.58 -41.49
C PRO A 485 -14.74 -27.60 -42.48
N PRO A 486 -13.55 -28.17 -42.20
CA PRO A 486 -12.91 -29.17 -43.05
C PRO A 486 -13.38 -30.61 -42.80
N SER A 487 -13.37 -31.42 -43.85
CA SER A 487 -13.79 -32.83 -43.91
C SER A 487 -12.87 -33.80 -43.14
N PRO A 488 -13.39 -34.95 -42.64
CA PRO A 488 -12.60 -35.92 -41.88
C PRO A 488 -11.68 -36.79 -42.76
N PRO A 489 -10.49 -37.19 -42.28
CA PRO A 489 -9.57 -38.05 -43.05
C PRO A 489 -9.91 -39.54 -42.90
N ALA A 490 -9.60 -40.29 -43.97
CA ALA A 490 -9.88 -41.72 -44.16
C ALA A 490 -8.91 -42.66 -43.39
N PRO A 491 -9.28 -43.93 -43.14
CA PRO A 491 -8.48 -44.88 -42.35
C PRO A 491 -7.55 -45.76 -43.21
N ALA A 492 -6.38 -46.14 -42.68
CA ALA A 492 -5.51 -47.19 -43.24
C ALA A 492 -4.63 -47.82 -42.12
N PRO A 493 -4.02 -49.02 -42.31
CA PRO A 493 -4.61 -50.29 -41.92
C PRO A 493 -3.80 -51.08 -40.87
N ALA A 494 -4.44 -52.08 -40.27
CA ALA A 494 -3.90 -53.00 -39.29
C ALA A 494 -2.89 -54.04 -39.87
N ARG A 495 -1.87 -54.39 -39.09
CA ARG A 495 -1.12 -55.68 -39.08
C ARG A 495 -0.19 -55.66 -37.84
N SER A 496 0.10 -56.71 -37.08
CA SER A 496 -0.44 -58.06 -36.85
C SER A 496 0.62 -58.73 -35.97
N GLY A 497 0.23 -59.47 -34.94
CA GLY A 497 0.99 -60.63 -34.44
C GLY A 497 1.81 -60.46 -33.16
N ALA A 498 1.20 -60.92 -32.06
CA ALA A 498 1.79 -61.38 -30.78
C ALA A 498 2.82 -62.55 -30.98
N PRO A 499 3.48 -63.19 -29.97
CA PRO A 499 2.96 -63.46 -28.61
C PRO A 499 3.91 -63.71 -27.39
N THR A 500 3.26 -63.66 -26.21
CA THR A 500 3.39 -64.50 -24.97
C THR A 500 4.62 -64.40 -24.05
N ARG A 501 4.50 -63.82 -22.83
CA ARG A 501 4.03 -64.33 -21.49
C ARG A 501 5.09 -65.20 -20.77
N SER A 502 5.49 -64.99 -19.50
CA SER A 502 4.70 -64.75 -18.27
C SER A 502 5.60 -64.31 -17.07
N SER A 503 5.18 -63.33 -16.26
CA SER A 503 4.84 -63.53 -14.83
C SER A 503 4.37 -62.24 -14.11
N THR A 504 3.19 -62.36 -13.49
CA THR A 504 2.57 -61.61 -12.37
C THR A 504 2.19 -60.13 -12.51
N VAL A 505 0.87 -59.93 -12.56
CA VAL A 505 0.10 -58.68 -12.59
C VAL A 505 -0.47 -58.41 -11.19
N SER A 506 -0.38 -57.18 -10.71
CA SER A 506 -1.53 -56.49 -10.10
C SER A 506 -1.48 -55.02 -10.53
N SER A 507 -2.40 -54.68 -11.42
CA SER A 507 -2.64 -53.39 -12.04
C SER A 507 -3.10 -52.32 -11.04
N ILE A 508 -2.56 -51.10 -11.15
CA ILE A 508 -3.24 -49.86 -10.74
C ILE A 508 -3.18 -48.89 -11.95
N PRO A 509 -4.27 -48.17 -12.31
CA PRO A 509 -4.48 -47.54 -13.62
C PRO A 509 -3.82 -46.13 -13.75
N PRO A 510 -3.87 -45.50 -14.95
CA PRO A 510 -3.19 -44.24 -15.25
C PRO A 510 -3.89 -42.99 -14.66
N GLN A 511 -3.12 -41.89 -14.66
CA GLN A 511 -3.42 -40.54 -14.16
C GLN A 511 -4.88 -40.05 -14.35
N GLU A 512 -5.51 -39.61 -13.24
CA GLU A 512 -6.67 -38.71 -13.21
C GLU A 512 -6.50 -37.70 -12.08
N SER A 513 -6.89 -36.44 -12.34
CA SER A 513 -7.01 -35.38 -11.34
C SER A 513 -8.01 -35.79 -10.27
N TYR A 514 -7.54 -36.16 -9.08
CA TYR A 514 -8.46 -36.49 -7.98
C TYR A 514 -9.30 -35.26 -7.61
N ASN A 515 -10.59 -35.32 -7.94
CA ASN A 515 -11.59 -34.46 -7.33
C ASN A 515 -11.55 -34.71 -5.82
N LEU A 516 -11.03 -33.74 -5.06
CA LEU A 516 -10.84 -33.85 -3.60
C LEU A 516 -12.14 -34.20 -2.89
N LEU A 517 -13.28 -33.79 -3.45
CA LEU A 517 -14.60 -34.15 -2.96
C LEU A 517 -14.88 -35.64 -3.14
N ASP A 518 -14.59 -36.22 -4.30
CA ASP A 518 -14.78 -37.65 -4.54
C ASP A 518 -13.80 -38.50 -3.72
N LEU A 519 -12.57 -38.00 -3.52
CA LEU A 519 -11.60 -38.62 -2.64
C LEU A 519 -12.09 -38.60 -1.18
N ALA A 520 -12.64 -37.48 -0.73
CA ALA A 520 -13.23 -37.34 0.61
C ALA A 520 -14.46 -38.24 0.79
N LEU A 521 -15.40 -38.21 -0.15
CA LEU A 521 -16.61 -39.04 -0.15
C LEU A 521 -16.26 -40.52 -0.24
N SER A 522 -15.26 -40.89 -1.05
CA SER A 522 -14.77 -42.27 -1.14
C SER A 522 -14.09 -42.71 0.15
N ALA A 523 -13.36 -41.83 0.82
CA ALA A 523 -12.78 -42.12 2.13
C ALA A 523 -13.85 -42.31 3.21
N VAL A 524 -14.88 -41.46 3.24
CA VAL A 524 -16.05 -41.59 4.15
C VAL A 524 -16.81 -42.89 3.85
N ALA A 525 -17.19 -43.13 2.60
CA ALA A 525 -17.89 -44.34 2.18
C ALA A 525 -17.06 -45.62 2.37
N SER A 526 -15.72 -45.54 2.32
CA SER A 526 -14.84 -46.67 2.62
C SER A 526 -14.84 -47.01 4.12
N GLN A 527 -14.80 -45.98 4.99
CA GLN A 527 -14.80 -46.18 6.43
C GLN A 527 -16.19 -46.57 6.96
N ALA A 528 -17.27 -46.03 6.39
CA ALA A 528 -18.64 -46.46 6.65
C ALA A 528 -18.86 -47.94 6.32
N ARG A 529 -18.40 -48.39 5.13
CA ARG A 529 -18.47 -49.81 4.73
C ARG A 529 -17.67 -50.75 5.65
N LYS A 530 -16.66 -50.24 6.36
CA LYS A 530 -15.88 -50.99 7.35
C LYS A 530 -16.49 -50.96 8.76
N GLY A 531 -17.62 -50.25 8.95
CA GLY A 531 -18.26 -50.08 10.25
C GLY A 531 -17.47 -49.20 11.23
N ALA A 532 -16.55 -48.36 10.72
CA ALA A 532 -15.70 -47.50 11.55
C ALA A 532 -16.41 -46.21 12.01
N ILE A 533 -17.56 -45.88 11.42
CA ILE A 533 -18.41 -44.73 11.75
C ILE A 533 -19.89 -45.14 11.76
N ASP A 534 -20.71 -44.44 12.54
CA ASP A 534 -22.17 -44.59 12.52
C ASP A 534 -22.83 -43.76 11.40
N SER A 535 -24.05 -44.13 11.02
CA SER A 535 -24.79 -43.47 9.93
C SER A 535 -25.00 -41.97 10.18
N ARG A 536 -25.13 -41.55 11.45
CA ARG A 536 -25.32 -40.14 11.80
C ARG A 536 -24.05 -39.30 11.58
N THR A 537 -22.88 -39.86 11.84
CA THR A 537 -21.58 -39.23 11.59
C THR A 537 -21.24 -39.24 10.10
N GLU A 538 -21.62 -40.30 9.40
CA GLU A 538 -21.54 -40.39 7.94
C GLU A 538 -22.34 -39.27 7.27
N ASP A 539 -23.63 -39.14 7.59
CA ASP A 539 -24.50 -38.09 7.04
C ASP A 539 -23.95 -36.68 7.32
N ALA A 540 -23.51 -36.41 8.56
CA ALA A 540 -23.00 -35.09 8.96
C ALA A 540 -21.68 -34.70 8.28
N VAL A 541 -20.84 -35.66 7.88
CA VAL A 541 -19.61 -35.38 7.11
C VAL A 541 -19.94 -35.28 5.62
N ILE A 542 -20.84 -36.11 5.10
CA ILE A 542 -21.30 -36.08 3.72
C ILE A 542 -22.00 -34.76 3.41
N ASP A 543 -22.96 -34.31 4.22
CA ASP A 543 -23.69 -33.05 3.99
C ASP A 543 -22.75 -31.85 3.87
N ARG A 544 -21.65 -31.86 4.64
CA ARG A 544 -20.64 -30.79 4.64
C ARG A 544 -19.67 -30.89 3.47
N LEU A 545 -19.33 -32.11 3.06
CA LEU A 545 -18.60 -32.36 1.83
C LEU A 545 -19.42 -31.95 0.60
N LEU A 546 -20.75 -32.19 0.61
CA LEU A 546 -21.65 -31.83 -0.48
C LEU A 546 -21.78 -30.31 -0.67
N VAL A 547 -21.66 -29.51 0.39
CA VAL A 547 -21.53 -28.03 0.30
C VAL A 547 -20.08 -27.55 0.10
N LYS A 548 -19.15 -28.48 -0.21
CA LYS A 548 -17.73 -28.21 -0.50
C LYS A 548 -16.99 -27.45 0.61
N ASP A 549 -17.22 -27.81 1.88
CA ASP A 549 -16.50 -27.20 3.00
C ASP A 549 -14.97 -27.29 2.79
N GLU A 550 -14.33 -26.13 2.60
CA GLU A 550 -12.92 -26.03 2.21
C GLU A 550 -11.97 -26.64 3.25
N SER A 551 -12.35 -26.60 4.53
CA SER A 551 -11.54 -27.18 5.61
C SER A 551 -11.57 -28.71 5.57
N LEU A 552 -12.74 -29.29 5.27
CA LEU A 552 -12.87 -30.73 5.06
C LEU A 552 -12.18 -31.21 3.77
N LEU A 553 -12.24 -30.42 2.70
CA LEU A 553 -11.54 -30.75 1.44
C LEU A 553 -10.01 -30.61 1.57
N LEU A 554 -9.53 -29.66 2.37
CA LEU A 554 -8.12 -29.53 2.71
C LEU A 554 -7.65 -30.72 3.58
N LEU A 555 -8.43 -31.13 4.58
CA LEU A 555 -8.20 -32.34 5.35
C LEU A 555 -8.17 -33.59 4.45
N ALA A 556 -9.08 -33.66 3.47
CA ALA A 556 -9.12 -34.76 2.50
C ALA A 556 -7.86 -34.80 1.62
N LYS A 557 -7.36 -33.63 1.20
CA LYS A 557 -6.11 -33.54 0.42
C LYS A 557 -4.92 -34.15 1.13
N HIS A 558 -4.83 -33.96 2.44
CA HIS A 558 -3.69 -34.43 3.23
C HIS A 558 -3.85 -35.87 3.74
N TYR A 559 -5.08 -36.30 4.02
CA TYR A 559 -5.31 -37.56 4.71
C TYR A 559 -6.17 -38.57 3.93
N ALA A 560 -7.09 -38.17 3.05
CA ALA A 560 -8.08 -39.10 2.48
C ALA A 560 -7.47 -40.17 1.56
N SER A 561 -6.38 -39.89 0.85
CA SER A 561 -5.69 -40.84 -0.04
C SER A 561 -4.73 -41.79 0.69
N PHE A 562 -4.08 -41.35 1.77
CA PHE A 562 -3.02 -42.11 2.45
C PHE A 562 -3.42 -42.65 3.82
N ASN A 563 -4.41 -42.03 4.48
CA ASN A 563 -4.92 -42.43 5.79
C ASN A 563 -6.38 -41.98 5.98
N SER A 564 -7.30 -42.69 5.30
CA SER A 564 -8.73 -42.38 5.33
C SER A 564 -9.36 -42.46 6.72
N GLN A 565 -8.80 -43.24 7.65
CA GLN A 565 -9.26 -43.27 9.04
C GLN A 565 -8.93 -41.95 9.76
N ARG A 566 -7.70 -41.45 9.62
CA ARG A 566 -7.28 -40.17 10.22
C ARG A 566 -8.01 -38.98 9.60
N PHE A 567 -8.28 -39.04 8.29
CA PHE A 567 -9.17 -38.07 7.64
C PHE A 567 -10.53 -38.04 8.34
N LEU A 568 -11.17 -39.18 8.58
CA LEU A 568 -12.46 -39.23 9.25
C LEU A 568 -12.42 -38.84 10.72
N GLU A 569 -11.36 -39.15 11.47
CA GLU A 569 -11.21 -38.71 12.85
C GLU A 569 -11.16 -37.17 12.97
N HIS A 570 -10.52 -36.50 12.01
CA HIS A 570 -10.50 -35.04 11.92
C HIS A 570 -11.82 -34.47 11.37
N ALA A 571 -12.37 -35.08 10.31
CA ALA A 571 -13.62 -34.65 9.69
C ALA A 571 -14.82 -34.78 10.62
N ALA A 572 -14.94 -35.89 11.35
CA ALA A 572 -16.01 -36.11 12.32
C ALA A 572 -15.89 -35.20 13.54
N ARG A 573 -14.67 -34.85 13.97
CA ARG A 573 -14.43 -33.87 15.04
C ARG A 573 -14.85 -32.47 14.61
N TYR A 574 -14.43 -32.05 13.42
CA TYR A 574 -14.79 -30.79 12.81
C TYR A 574 -16.30 -30.67 12.49
N SER A 575 -16.94 -31.76 12.06
CA SER A 575 -18.40 -31.81 11.84
C SER A 575 -19.20 -31.87 13.13
N LYS A 576 -18.70 -32.50 14.20
CA LYS A 576 -19.30 -32.43 15.54
C LYS A 576 -19.19 -31.04 16.15
N GLU A 577 -18.04 -30.38 16.02
CA GLU A 577 -17.82 -28.99 16.50
C GLU A 577 -18.79 -28.00 15.83
N ALA A 578 -19.07 -28.14 14.54
CA ALA A 578 -20.06 -27.30 13.89
C ALA A 578 -21.51 -27.67 14.16
N ALA A 579 -21.83 -28.97 14.30
CA ALA A 579 -23.16 -29.43 14.67
C ALA A 579 -23.57 -29.01 16.10
N LEU A 580 -22.60 -28.61 16.92
CA LEU A 580 -22.76 -28.02 18.26
C LEU A 580 -22.97 -26.50 18.24
N MET A 581 -23.08 -25.85 17.07
CA MET A 581 -23.54 -24.45 17.03
C MET A 581 -25.07 -24.41 16.99
N GLY A 582 -25.70 -24.05 18.11
CA GLY A 582 -27.14 -23.87 18.21
C GLY A 582 -27.74 -23.01 17.09
N SER A 583 -28.95 -23.37 16.63
CA SER A 583 -29.61 -22.78 15.45
C SER A 583 -29.82 -21.26 15.54
N GLU A 584 -29.99 -20.72 16.74
CA GLU A 584 -30.15 -19.28 16.98
C GLU A 584 -28.85 -18.48 16.70
N VAL A 585 -27.67 -19.06 16.93
CA VAL A 585 -26.39 -18.37 16.73
C VAL A 585 -26.02 -18.33 15.25
N ARG A 586 -26.38 -19.34 14.47
CA ARG A 586 -26.14 -19.34 13.01
C ARG A 586 -26.96 -18.29 12.27
N ALA A 587 -28.25 -18.14 12.62
CA ALA A 587 -29.12 -17.15 12.02
C ALA A 587 -28.74 -15.70 12.38
N ALA A 588 -28.17 -15.47 13.57
CA ALA A 588 -27.75 -14.13 14.00
C ALA A 588 -26.37 -13.69 13.45
N VAL A 589 -25.57 -14.62 12.92
CA VAL A 589 -24.24 -14.34 12.33
C VAL A 589 -24.32 -14.01 10.84
N SER A 590 -25.44 -14.30 10.15
CA SER A 590 -25.63 -13.88 8.75
C SER A 590 -25.91 -12.37 8.63
N ASP A 591 -26.62 -11.76 9.59
CA ASP A 591 -26.87 -10.31 9.62
C ASP A 591 -25.78 -9.52 10.40
N ALA A 592 -24.59 -10.10 10.55
CA ALA A 592 -23.54 -9.60 11.43
C ALA A 592 -22.64 -8.57 10.74
N VAL A 593 -22.21 -7.56 11.50
CA VAL A 593 -21.17 -6.62 11.04
C VAL A 593 -19.80 -7.29 10.96
N ASP A 594 -18.93 -6.76 10.11
CA ASP A 594 -17.58 -7.30 9.90
C ASP A 594 -16.73 -7.25 11.15
N ALA A 595 -16.87 -6.20 11.96
CA ALA A 595 -16.18 -6.09 13.23
C ALA A 595 -16.98 -5.37 14.31
N ILE A 596 -16.83 -5.85 15.54
CA ILE A 596 -17.25 -5.13 16.75
C ILE A 596 -16.01 -4.64 17.48
N VAL A 597 -15.91 -3.34 17.67
CA VAL A 597 -14.83 -2.67 18.40
C VAL A 597 -15.32 -2.23 19.76
N ILE A 598 -14.70 -2.74 20.83
CA ILE A 598 -15.04 -2.41 22.22
C ILE A 598 -14.04 -1.35 22.72
N GLY A 599 -14.47 -0.09 22.74
CA GLY A 599 -13.71 1.07 23.21
C GLY A 599 -13.48 2.11 22.10
N GLY A 600 -13.93 3.34 22.33
CA GLY A 600 -13.78 4.47 21.42
C GLY A 600 -12.49 5.28 21.65
N GLY A 601 -11.43 4.65 22.15
CA GLY A 601 -10.08 5.25 22.27
C GLY A 601 -9.31 5.23 20.95
N LEU A 602 -8.07 5.74 20.93
CA LEU A 602 -7.30 5.84 19.68
C LEU A 602 -7.12 4.48 18.99
N ALA A 603 -6.86 3.41 19.73
CA ALA A 603 -6.68 2.07 19.15
C ALA A 603 -7.94 1.56 18.44
N GLY A 604 -9.09 1.68 19.11
CA GLY A 604 -10.38 1.25 18.55
C GLY A 604 -10.81 2.11 17.37
N LEU A 605 -10.64 3.42 17.46
CA LEU A 605 -10.99 4.33 16.36
C LEU A 605 -10.07 4.17 15.15
N SER A 606 -8.76 3.91 15.37
CA SER A 606 -7.83 3.59 14.28
C SER A 606 -8.20 2.27 13.59
N ALA A 607 -8.60 1.24 14.34
CA ALA A 607 -9.09 -0.02 13.77
C ALA A 607 -10.38 0.18 12.97
N ALA A 608 -11.37 0.87 13.56
CA ALA A 608 -12.66 1.13 12.93
C ALA A 608 -12.50 1.92 11.62
N LEU A 609 -11.76 3.03 11.64
CA LEU A 609 -11.56 3.85 10.44
C LEU A 609 -10.82 3.07 9.34
N THR A 610 -9.85 2.24 9.70
CA THR A 610 -9.10 1.44 8.71
C THR A 610 -9.95 0.32 8.11
N LEU A 611 -10.88 -0.28 8.86
CA LEU A 611 -11.85 -1.25 8.34
C LEU A 611 -12.87 -0.58 7.41
N LEU A 612 -13.36 0.60 7.78
CA LEU A 612 -14.28 1.39 6.96
C LEU A 612 -13.63 1.87 5.66
N ASP A 613 -12.36 2.30 5.72
CA ASP A 613 -11.55 2.65 4.56
C ASP A 613 -11.39 1.46 3.57
N ARG A 614 -11.52 0.22 4.07
CA ARG A 614 -11.50 -1.02 3.25
C ARG A 614 -12.88 -1.48 2.80
N GLY A 615 -13.95 -0.78 3.17
CA GLY A 615 -15.33 -1.12 2.81
C GLY A 615 -16.14 -1.85 3.88
N GLY A 616 -15.53 -2.29 4.99
CA GLY A 616 -16.19 -3.12 5.99
C GLY A 616 -17.22 -2.37 6.86
N SER A 617 -18.17 -3.12 7.41
CA SER A 617 -19.17 -2.68 8.38
C SER A 617 -18.67 -2.82 9.82
N VAL A 618 -18.80 -1.76 10.62
CA VAL A 618 -18.19 -1.69 11.96
C VAL A 618 -19.15 -1.11 12.98
N VAL A 619 -19.27 -1.77 14.13
CA VAL A 619 -19.89 -1.20 15.33
C VAL A 619 -18.83 -0.86 16.36
N VAL A 620 -18.80 0.39 16.84
CA VAL A 620 -17.97 0.81 17.97
C VAL A 620 -18.85 0.98 19.21
N LEU A 621 -18.51 0.27 20.29
CA LEU A 621 -19.10 0.43 21.62
C LEU A 621 -18.20 1.33 22.47
N GLU A 622 -18.74 2.42 23.01
CA GLU A 622 -18.06 3.31 23.95
C GLU A 622 -18.93 3.49 25.20
N LYS A 623 -18.42 3.10 26.37
CA LYS A 623 -19.20 3.16 27.62
C LYS A 623 -19.37 4.58 28.15
N GLN A 624 -18.55 5.54 27.69
CA GLN A 624 -18.66 6.96 28.03
C GLN A 624 -19.52 7.72 27.02
N GLY A 625 -19.91 8.95 27.37
CA GLY A 625 -20.67 9.83 26.46
C GLY A 625 -19.85 10.51 25.38
N HIS A 626 -18.53 10.33 25.40
CA HIS A 626 -17.57 10.95 24.49
C HIS A 626 -16.51 9.92 24.10
N LEU A 627 -15.87 10.14 22.94
CA LEU A 627 -14.78 9.29 22.47
C LEU A 627 -13.42 9.73 23.03
N GLY A 628 -12.42 8.89 22.82
CA GLY A 628 -11.01 9.19 22.99
C GLY A 628 -10.39 8.65 24.28
N GLY A 629 -11.17 8.32 25.31
CA GLY A 629 -10.66 7.78 26.58
C GLY A 629 -9.42 8.53 27.10
N ASN A 630 -8.39 7.79 27.53
CA ASN A 630 -7.10 8.37 27.93
C ASN A 630 -6.34 8.98 26.74
N SER A 631 -6.54 8.48 25.52
CA SER A 631 -5.85 8.96 24.33
C SER A 631 -6.16 10.43 24.06
N ALA A 632 -7.39 10.90 24.31
CA ALA A 632 -7.75 12.31 24.17
C ALA A 632 -7.01 13.23 25.17
N TRP A 633 -6.55 12.69 26.30
CA TRP A 633 -5.81 13.44 27.33
C TRP A 633 -4.28 13.39 27.12
N ALA A 634 -3.81 12.62 26.15
CA ALA A 634 -2.40 12.56 25.81
C ALA A 634 -1.92 13.90 25.26
N SER A 635 -0.79 14.39 25.77
CA SER A 635 -0.32 15.74 25.49
C SER A 635 0.96 15.78 24.66
N SER A 636 1.93 14.92 24.98
CA SER A 636 3.31 15.04 24.48
C SER A 636 3.49 14.66 23.01
N GLY A 637 2.78 13.64 22.51
CA GLY A 637 2.84 13.25 21.10
C GLY A 637 2.86 11.75 20.85
N VAL A 638 3.04 11.39 19.57
CA VAL A 638 3.14 10.02 19.06
C VAL A 638 4.57 9.75 18.59
N ASN A 639 5.15 8.63 19.01
CA ASN A 639 6.51 8.27 18.59
C ASN A 639 6.52 7.60 17.22
N ALA A 640 7.38 8.08 16.32
CA ALA A 640 7.61 7.43 15.04
C ALA A 640 8.92 7.91 14.43
N VAL A 641 9.57 7.03 13.68
CA VAL A 641 10.74 7.38 12.87
C VAL A 641 10.23 8.05 11.59
N ASP A 642 10.63 9.30 11.36
CA ASP A 642 10.31 10.01 10.13
C ASP A 642 11.42 9.78 9.11
N VAL A 643 11.19 8.81 8.22
CA VAL A 643 12.15 8.45 7.16
C VAL A 643 12.44 9.58 6.17
N ASN A 644 11.62 10.64 6.17
CA ASN A 644 11.86 11.83 5.35
C ASN A 644 12.78 12.86 6.04
N ASP A 645 12.98 12.75 7.35
CA ASP A 645 13.89 13.63 8.10
C ASP A 645 15.29 13.02 8.23
N THR A 646 16.07 13.15 7.16
CA THR A 646 17.46 12.68 7.09
C THR A 646 18.42 13.42 8.03
N LYS A 647 17.99 14.52 8.66
CA LYS A 647 18.82 15.32 9.58
C LYS A 647 18.72 14.86 11.03
N SER A 648 17.63 14.17 11.40
CA SER A 648 17.41 13.67 12.76
C SER A 648 18.49 12.66 13.20
N GLY A 649 19.00 11.88 12.25
CA GLY A 649 19.86 10.71 12.53
C GLY A 649 19.17 9.67 13.40
N ASP A 650 17.82 9.63 13.39
CA ASP A 650 17.02 8.59 14.03
C ASP A 650 16.81 7.41 13.08
N SER A 651 16.58 6.22 13.65
CA SER A 651 16.32 5.01 12.87
C SER A 651 15.41 4.05 13.63
N VAL A 652 14.82 3.10 12.90
CA VAL A 652 13.97 2.05 13.50
C VAL A 652 14.78 1.17 14.45
N GLU A 653 16.06 0.93 14.15
CA GLU A 653 16.99 0.18 14.99
C GLU A 653 17.24 0.92 16.32
N LEU A 654 17.53 2.22 16.28
CA LEU A 654 17.70 3.03 17.49
C LEU A 654 16.42 3.10 18.31
N PHE A 655 15.27 3.25 17.66
CA PHE A 655 13.99 3.23 18.35
C PHE A 655 13.73 1.86 19.01
N THR A 656 14.03 0.77 18.32
CA THR A 656 13.93 -0.60 18.85
C THR A 656 14.84 -0.81 20.06
N GLN A 657 16.09 -0.33 19.99
CA GLN A 657 17.04 -0.41 21.10
C GLN A 657 16.55 0.35 22.34
N ASP A 658 15.98 1.56 22.16
CA ASP A 658 15.41 2.33 23.26
C ASP A 658 14.25 1.58 23.92
N VAL A 659 13.35 0.99 23.11
CA VAL A 659 12.19 0.23 23.63
C VAL A 659 12.63 -1.04 24.34
N VAL A 660 13.56 -1.82 23.78
CA VAL A 660 14.12 -3.02 24.41
C VAL A 660 14.78 -2.68 25.75
N LYS A 661 15.57 -1.60 25.79
CA LYS A 661 16.24 -1.13 27.00
C LYS A 661 15.23 -0.74 28.07
N ALA A 662 14.18 0.00 27.71
CA ALA A 662 13.14 0.42 28.65
C ALA A 662 12.27 -0.75 29.14
N ALA A 663 11.96 -1.70 28.25
CA ALA A 663 11.18 -2.89 28.61
C ALA A 663 11.96 -3.85 29.52
N GLY A 664 13.30 -3.81 29.47
CA GLY A 664 14.17 -4.69 30.24
C GLY A 664 14.24 -6.11 29.71
N ARG A 665 13.82 -6.34 28.44
CA ARG A 665 13.89 -7.63 27.73
C ARG A 665 13.94 -7.41 26.22
N GLY A 666 14.69 -8.24 25.51
CA GLY A 666 14.94 -8.09 24.06
C GLY A 666 14.18 -9.05 23.16
N ASP A 667 13.74 -10.21 23.65
CA ASP A 667 13.02 -11.20 22.86
C ASP A 667 11.50 -10.97 22.97
N ASN A 668 10.96 -10.06 22.16
CA ASN A 668 9.53 -9.80 22.09
C ASN A 668 9.10 -9.44 20.65
N PRO A 669 8.26 -10.26 20.00
CA PRO A 669 7.82 -10.03 18.63
C PRO A 669 6.92 -8.80 18.46
N LEU A 670 6.38 -8.24 19.55
CA LEU A 670 5.55 -7.03 19.50
C LEU A 670 6.39 -5.75 19.35
N ILE A 671 7.67 -5.76 19.76
CA ILE A 671 8.53 -4.57 19.68
C ILE A 671 8.81 -4.18 18.21
N PRO A 672 9.24 -5.11 17.32
CA PRO A 672 9.41 -4.80 15.90
C PRO A 672 8.12 -4.30 15.25
N VAL A 673 6.98 -4.92 15.57
CA VAL A 673 5.66 -4.47 15.07
C VAL A 673 5.41 -3.00 15.44
N LEU A 674 5.67 -2.61 16.69
CA LEU A 674 5.55 -1.22 17.13
C LEU A 674 6.52 -0.28 16.38
N THR A 675 7.80 -0.63 16.30
CA THR A 675 8.85 0.28 15.86
C THR A 675 8.87 0.42 14.34
N GLU A 676 8.75 -0.67 13.60
CA GLU A 676 8.64 -0.67 12.13
C GLU A 676 7.29 -0.08 11.70
N GLY A 677 6.19 -0.52 12.33
CA GLY A 677 4.85 -0.03 12.02
C GLY A 677 4.64 1.46 12.34
N SER A 678 5.51 2.06 13.16
CA SER A 678 5.46 3.49 13.49
C SER A 678 5.67 4.39 12.27
N VAL A 679 6.46 3.94 11.28
CA VAL A 679 6.75 4.69 10.06
C VAL A 679 5.49 4.86 9.22
N ASP A 680 4.81 3.75 8.91
CA ASP A 680 3.56 3.76 8.16
C ASP A 680 2.45 4.47 8.94
N SER A 681 2.42 4.31 10.27
CA SER A 681 1.44 4.98 11.13
C SER A 681 1.59 6.50 11.13
N LEU A 682 2.82 7.03 11.12
CA LEU A 682 3.05 8.47 10.98
C LEU A 682 2.61 8.98 9.60
N ALA A 683 2.94 8.23 8.54
CA ALA A 683 2.53 8.57 7.18
C ALA A 683 0.99 8.61 7.06
N TRP A 684 0.30 7.61 7.61
CA TRP A 684 -1.15 7.56 7.64
C TRP A 684 -1.78 8.71 8.44
N LEU A 685 -1.27 9.02 9.63
CA LEU A 685 -1.75 10.16 10.42
C LEU A 685 -1.63 11.47 9.63
N ARG A 686 -0.50 11.68 8.93
CA ARG A 686 -0.28 12.89 8.12
C ARG A 686 -1.11 12.91 6.84
N TYR A 687 -1.37 11.77 6.22
CA TYR A 687 -2.11 11.69 4.95
C TYR A 687 -3.62 11.67 5.18
N ARG A 688 -4.11 10.71 5.97
CA ARG A 688 -5.53 10.43 6.15
C ARG A 688 -6.25 11.50 6.97
N LEU A 689 -5.52 12.16 7.88
CA LEU A 689 -6.07 13.17 8.79
C LEU A 689 -5.64 14.61 8.45
N LYS A 690 -5.04 14.83 7.26
CA LYS A 690 -4.44 16.11 6.83
C LYS A 690 -5.37 17.33 6.92
N GLU A 691 -6.68 17.11 6.80
CA GLU A 691 -7.70 18.18 6.86
C GLU A 691 -7.78 18.84 8.24
N HIS A 692 -7.46 18.08 9.30
CA HIS A 692 -7.67 18.50 10.69
C HIS A 692 -6.46 18.25 11.61
N LEU A 693 -5.38 17.64 11.09
CA LEU A 693 -4.19 17.32 11.85
C LEU A 693 -2.92 17.65 11.06
N ASN A 694 -2.03 18.39 11.69
CA ASN A 694 -0.66 18.62 11.21
C ASN A 694 0.33 18.27 12.33
N LEU A 695 1.20 17.28 12.11
CA LEU A 695 2.21 16.82 13.06
C LEU A 695 3.57 17.41 12.69
N ASP A 696 3.75 18.70 12.99
CA ASP A 696 4.84 19.57 12.53
C ASP A 696 5.96 19.78 13.57
N LEU A 697 5.75 19.37 14.82
CA LEU A 697 6.74 19.48 15.88
C LEU A 697 7.22 18.10 16.33
N VAL A 698 8.52 17.99 16.61
CA VAL A 698 9.15 16.76 17.14
C VAL A 698 9.84 17.10 18.45
N GLY A 699 9.53 16.33 19.50
CA GLY A 699 10.08 16.50 20.84
C GLY A 699 10.97 15.34 21.30
N GLN A 700 11.89 15.66 22.21
CA GLN A 700 12.69 14.69 22.97
C GLN A 700 11.95 14.31 24.26
N MET A 701 11.74 13.01 24.49
CA MET A 701 11.13 12.48 25.70
C MET A 701 12.15 11.67 26.52
N GLY A 702 11.76 11.29 27.73
CA GLY A 702 12.63 10.53 28.63
C GLY A 702 12.91 9.12 28.11
N GLY A 703 14.15 8.67 28.25
CA GLY A 703 14.59 7.33 27.82
C GLY A 703 14.83 7.14 26.32
N HIS A 704 14.59 8.15 25.49
CA HIS A 704 14.86 8.08 24.05
C HIS A 704 16.27 8.58 23.70
N SER A 705 16.94 7.90 22.76
CA SER A 705 18.23 8.31 22.20
C SER A 705 18.14 9.46 21.20
N LYS A 706 16.97 9.63 20.57
CA LYS A 706 16.69 10.67 19.56
C LYS A 706 15.30 11.29 19.74
N PRO A 707 15.09 12.56 19.32
CA PRO A 707 13.78 13.17 19.27
C PRO A 707 12.91 12.47 18.21
N ARG A 708 11.74 11.97 18.62
CA ARG A 708 10.82 11.27 17.71
C ARG A 708 9.36 11.36 18.10
N THR A 709 9.04 12.20 19.08
CA THR A 709 7.68 12.38 19.58
C THR A 709 6.99 13.49 18.79
N HIS A 710 6.23 13.10 17.77
CA HIS A 710 5.51 13.99 16.85
C HIS A 710 4.25 14.57 17.50
N ARG A 711 4.04 15.87 17.36
CA ARG A 711 2.89 16.59 17.92
C ARG A 711 2.50 17.79 17.05
N PRO A 712 1.24 18.24 17.12
CA PRO A 712 0.82 19.45 16.43
C PRO A 712 1.27 20.72 17.16
N SER A 713 1.54 21.78 16.41
CA SER A 713 1.68 23.15 16.92
C SER A 713 0.33 23.77 17.30
N SER A 714 -0.76 23.31 16.71
CA SER A 714 -2.10 23.88 16.88
C SER A 714 -2.76 23.51 18.21
N GLY A 715 -2.41 22.38 18.83
CA GLY A 715 -3.07 21.88 20.04
C GLY A 715 -2.30 20.78 20.78
N LEU A 716 -2.99 20.06 21.66
CA LEU A 716 -2.45 18.87 22.31
C LEU A 716 -2.60 17.66 21.38
N ALA A 717 -1.58 16.79 21.34
CA ALA A 717 -1.51 15.71 20.37
C ALA A 717 -2.70 14.75 20.43
N GLY A 718 -3.05 14.26 21.61
CA GLY A 718 -4.12 13.30 21.81
C GLY A 718 -5.48 13.81 21.37
N SER A 719 -5.89 14.98 21.88
CA SER A 719 -7.17 15.59 21.51
C SER A 719 -7.24 15.94 20.02
N ALA A 720 -6.14 16.41 19.42
CA ALA A 720 -6.12 16.73 18.00
C ALA A 720 -6.28 15.49 17.11
N ILE A 721 -5.58 14.39 17.44
CA ILE A 721 -5.70 13.12 16.70
C ILE A 721 -7.12 12.55 16.84
N ILE A 722 -7.67 12.50 18.07
CA ILE A 722 -9.03 11.99 18.30
C ILE A 722 -10.05 12.83 17.53
N PHE A 723 -9.96 14.16 17.62
CA PHE A 723 -10.85 15.06 16.89
C PHE A 723 -10.77 14.84 15.37
N ALA A 724 -9.56 14.71 14.83
CA ALA A 724 -9.38 14.50 13.39
C ALA A 724 -9.96 13.15 12.93
N ILE A 725 -9.80 12.08 13.71
CA ILE A 725 -10.43 10.78 13.41
C ILE A 725 -11.96 10.87 13.52
N GLN A 726 -12.48 11.54 14.55
CA GLN A 726 -13.92 11.76 14.69
C GLN A 726 -14.52 12.45 13.45
N LYS A 727 -13.85 13.49 12.94
CA LYS A 727 -14.29 14.20 11.72
C LYS A 727 -14.30 13.31 10.48
N GLN A 728 -13.41 12.33 10.39
CA GLN A 728 -13.46 11.35 9.29
C GLN A 728 -14.57 10.32 9.49
N LEU A 729 -14.83 9.88 10.73
CA LEU A 729 -15.91 8.94 11.04
C LEU A 729 -17.31 9.56 10.90
N GLU A 730 -17.46 10.86 11.15
CA GLU A 730 -18.72 11.59 10.93
C GLU A 730 -19.18 11.48 9.46
N LYS A 731 -18.25 11.48 8.50
CA LYS A 731 -18.56 11.28 7.07
C LYS A 731 -19.27 9.93 6.84
N TYR A 732 -18.87 8.87 7.54
CA TYR A 732 -19.52 7.54 7.45
C TYR A 732 -20.83 7.44 8.25
N LEU A 733 -21.08 8.34 9.21
CA LEU A 733 -22.38 8.43 9.87
C LEU A 733 -23.40 9.17 8.99
N GLU A 734 -22.92 10.11 8.18
CA GLU A 734 -23.73 10.98 7.32
C GLU A 734 -23.95 10.40 5.91
N ASP A 735 -23.13 9.44 5.46
CA ASP A 735 -23.20 8.85 4.11
C ASP A 735 -24.47 8.00 3.85
N GLY A 736 -25.25 7.70 4.89
CA GLY A 736 -26.50 6.91 4.78
C GLY A 736 -26.30 5.42 4.49
N SER A 737 -25.05 4.93 4.39
CA SER A 737 -24.75 3.53 4.04
C SER A 737 -25.03 2.54 5.18
N GLY A 738 -25.19 3.03 6.41
CA GLY A 738 -25.40 2.20 7.59
C GLY A 738 -24.19 1.34 8.01
N ARG A 739 -23.07 1.41 7.28
CA ARG A 739 -21.87 0.59 7.51
C ARG A 739 -21.15 0.94 8.81
N PHE A 740 -21.28 2.17 9.30
CA PHE A 740 -20.69 2.56 10.58
C PHE A 740 -21.77 2.84 11.61
N ARG A 741 -21.67 2.17 12.77
CA ARG A 741 -22.51 2.48 13.92
C ARG A 741 -21.68 2.81 15.15
N LEU A 742 -21.92 3.98 15.72
CA LEU A 742 -21.32 4.40 16.96
C LEU A 742 -22.31 4.35 18.13
N MET A 743 -22.06 3.48 19.10
CA MET A 743 -22.89 3.34 20.30
C MET A 743 -22.18 3.88 21.53
N LYS A 744 -22.54 5.10 21.93
CA LYS A 744 -22.02 5.75 23.13
C LYS A 744 -22.89 5.40 24.34
N TRP A 745 -22.32 5.51 25.53
CA TRP A 745 -22.94 5.04 26.77
C TRP A 745 -23.29 3.55 26.76
N THR A 746 -22.49 2.74 26.07
CA THR A 746 -22.75 1.31 25.89
C THR A 746 -21.55 0.51 26.36
N SER A 747 -21.75 -0.31 27.38
CA SER A 747 -20.69 -1.16 27.95
C SER A 747 -20.86 -2.60 27.48
N ALA A 748 -19.80 -3.20 26.94
CA ALA A 748 -19.75 -4.65 26.78
C ALA A 748 -19.73 -5.32 28.16
N THR A 749 -20.56 -6.34 28.34
CA THR A 749 -20.73 -7.06 29.62
C THR A 749 -20.31 -8.51 29.55
N LYS A 750 -20.36 -9.13 28.36
CA LYS A 750 -19.95 -10.52 28.14
C LYS A 750 -19.51 -10.78 26.71
N LEU A 751 -18.45 -11.58 26.51
CA LEU A 751 -18.12 -12.13 25.20
C LEU A 751 -19.00 -13.34 24.92
N ILE A 752 -19.62 -13.39 23.74
CA ILE A 752 -20.41 -14.53 23.29
C ILE A 752 -19.46 -15.52 22.62
N THR A 753 -19.44 -16.76 23.10
CA THR A 753 -18.60 -17.84 22.58
C THR A 753 -19.44 -18.97 21.99
N GLU A 754 -18.84 -19.77 21.11
CA GLU A 754 -19.40 -21.06 20.67
C GLU A 754 -19.57 -22.04 21.86
N GLU A 755 -20.38 -23.09 21.72
CA GLU A 755 -20.71 -24.04 22.81
C GLU A 755 -19.48 -24.74 23.41
N ASP A 756 -18.44 -24.95 22.60
CA ASP A 756 -17.15 -25.53 23.02
C ASP A 756 -16.16 -24.47 23.57
N GLY A 757 -16.53 -23.19 23.51
CA GLY A 757 -15.68 -22.06 23.91
C GLY A 757 -14.51 -21.79 22.97
N ALA A 758 -14.49 -22.39 21.77
CA ALA A 758 -13.34 -22.33 20.84
C ALA A 758 -13.20 -20.99 20.11
N ALA A 759 -14.31 -20.31 19.82
CA ALA A 759 -14.31 -18.99 19.18
C ALA A 759 -15.24 -17.99 19.87
N VAL A 760 -14.90 -16.70 19.77
CA VAL A 760 -15.76 -15.57 20.10
C VAL A 760 -16.53 -15.16 18.85
N VAL A 761 -17.85 -15.01 18.98
CA VAL A 761 -18.78 -14.75 17.87
C VAL A 761 -19.64 -13.50 18.11
N GLY A 762 -19.38 -12.75 19.17
CA GLY A 762 -20.14 -11.56 19.49
C GLY A 762 -19.92 -11.03 20.90
N VAL A 763 -20.76 -10.06 21.27
CA VAL A 763 -20.73 -9.40 22.57
C VAL A 763 -22.15 -9.11 23.06
N GLU A 764 -22.38 -9.35 24.35
CA GLU A 764 -23.54 -8.79 25.06
C GLU A 764 -23.16 -7.41 25.60
N TYR A 765 -24.09 -6.46 25.50
CA TYR A 765 -23.87 -5.10 25.97
C TYR A 765 -25.03 -4.61 26.85
N GLU A 766 -24.74 -3.59 27.63
CA GLU A 766 -25.70 -2.85 28.44
C GLU A 766 -25.55 -1.34 28.23
N VAL A 767 -26.67 -0.65 28.09
CA VAL A 767 -26.72 0.82 28.03
C VAL A 767 -26.57 1.37 29.44
N VAL A 768 -25.49 2.11 29.68
CA VAL A 768 -25.12 2.65 31.00
C VAL A 768 -25.50 4.12 31.19
N GLY A 769 -26.00 4.79 30.14
CA GLY A 769 -26.45 6.18 30.17
C GLY A 769 -26.92 6.68 28.80
N GLY A 770 -27.06 8.00 28.64
CA GLY A 770 -27.45 8.62 27.37
C GLY A 770 -28.96 8.82 27.23
N LYS A 771 -29.43 8.92 25.97
CA LYS A 771 -30.86 9.11 25.63
C LYS A 771 -31.66 7.80 25.66
N GLU A 772 -30.99 6.67 25.49
CA GLU A 772 -31.59 5.34 25.58
C GLU A 772 -31.85 4.96 27.05
N GLU A 773 -32.80 4.04 27.27
CA GLU A 773 -33.15 3.59 28.61
C GLU A 773 -31.98 2.87 29.29
N LYS A 774 -31.51 3.42 30.40
CA LYS A 774 -30.40 2.85 31.19
C LYS A 774 -30.77 1.46 31.71
N GLY A 775 -29.88 0.51 31.51
CA GLY A 775 -30.07 -0.90 31.87
C GLY A 775 -30.60 -1.76 30.70
N SER A 776 -30.93 -1.14 29.56
CA SER A 776 -31.25 -1.87 28.33
C SER A 776 -30.09 -2.76 27.92
N LYS A 777 -30.39 -4.03 27.62
CA LYS A 777 -29.40 -5.03 27.21
C LYS A 777 -29.62 -5.44 25.77
N GLY A 778 -28.54 -5.74 25.07
CA GLY A 778 -28.57 -6.25 23.71
C GLY A 778 -27.41 -7.18 23.41
N LYS A 779 -27.45 -7.76 22.22
CA LYS A 779 -26.40 -8.64 21.69
C LYS A 779 -26.00 -8.15 20.31
N LEU A 780 -24.72 -8.24 20.02
CA LEU A 780 -24.15 -8.02 18.70
C LEU A 780 -23.31 -9.21 18.32
N TYR A 781 -23.38 -9.60 17.05
CA TYR A 781 -22.66 -10.73 16.51
C TYR A 781 -21.64 -10.23 15.50
N SER A 782 -20.47 -10.83 15.52
CA SER A 782 -19.40 -10.65 14.54
C SER A 782 -18.34 -11.72 14.79
N ARG A 783 -17.73 -12.21 13.71
CA ARG A 783 -16.58 -13.12 13.80
C ARG A 783 -15.29 -12.40 14.20
N ASN A 784 -15.29 -11.07 14.21
CA ASN A 784 -14.13 -10.26 14.61
C ASN A 784 -14.51 -9.30 15.74
N VAL A 785 -14.15 -9.66 16.98
CA VAL A 785 -14.30 -8.79 18.15
C VAL A 785 -12.94 -8.21 18.54
N ILE A 786 -12.83 -6.88 18.58
CA ILE A 786 -11.62 -6.16 18.94
C ILE A 786 -11.80 -5.49 20.31
N ILE A 787 -11.01 -5.90 21.29
CA ILE A 787 -10.93 -5.24 22.60
C ILE A 787 -9.93 -4.08 22.51
N ALA A 788 -10.40 -2.85 22.71
CA ALA A 788 -9.60 -1.62 22.68
C ALA A 788 -9.94 -0.71 23.88
N THR A 789 -10.13 -1.30 25.05
CA THR A 789 -10.74 -0.64 26.23
C THR A 789 -9.77 0.17 27.10
N GLY A 790 -8.48 0.19 26.76
CA GLY A 790 -7.43 0.77 27.61
C GLY A 790 -7.17 -0.04 28.89
N GLY A 791 -6.42 0.57 29.83
CA GLY A 791 -5.92 -0.06 31.05
C GLY A 791 -6.92 -0.16 32.22
N TYR A 792 -6.36 -0.33 33.43
CA TYR A 792 -7.09 -0.47 34.70
C TYR A 792 -6.61 0.47 35.82
N ALA A 793 -5.83 1.50 35.48
CA ALA A 793 -5.21 2.43 36.42
C ALA A 793 -6.17 3.40 37.15
N SER A 794 -7.48 3.33 36.86
CA SER A 794 -8.52 4.07 37.60
C SER A 794 -9.59 3.15 38.20
N ASP A 795 -9.31 1.84 38.32
CA ASP A 795 -10.24 0.90 38.93
C ASP A 795 -10.12 0.87 40.46
N TYR A 796 -11.16 1.35 41.15
CA TYR A 796 -11.27 1.32 42.61
C TYR A 796 -12.39 0.39 43.10
N THR A 797 -12.93 -0.46 42.22
CA THR A 797 -13.98 -1.43 42.57
C THR A 797 -13.41 -2.63 43.34
N ASN A 798 -14.30 -3.46 43.88
CA ASN A 798 -13.89 -4.69 44.57
C ASN A 798 -13.22 -5.72 43.64
N THR A 799 -13.50 -5.65 42.33
CA THR A 799 -12.88 -6.52 41.31
C THR A 799 -11.69 -5.84 40.63
N SER A 800 -11.09 -4.84 41.30
CA SER A 800 -9.98 -4.07 40.76
C SER A 800 -8.72 -4.89 40.55
N LEU A 801 -8.28 -4.95 39.29
CA LEU A 801 -6.99 -5.54 38.92
C LEU A 801 -5.83 -4.75 39.55
N LEU A 802 -5.95 -3.42 39.64
CA LEU A 802 -4.95 -2.60 40.32
C LEU A 802 -4.81 -3.01 41.80
N LYS A 803 -5.93 -3.22 42.51
CA LYS A 803 -5.92 -3.67 43.90
C LYS A 803 -5.39 -5.10 44.05
N GLN A 804 -5.66 -5.96 43.09
CA GLN A 804 -5.21 -7.35 43.11
C GLN A 804 -3.70 -7.49 42.88
N TYR A 805 -3.15 -6.78 41.90
CA TYR A 805 -1.76 -6.95 41.46
C TYR A 805 -0.80 -5.91 42.05
N ARG A 806 -1.26 -4.68 42.31
CA ARG A 806 -0.45 -3.56 42.83
C ARG A 806 -1.16 -2.75 43.93
N PRO A 807 -1.54 -3.38 45.05
CA PRO A 807 -2.20 -2.69 46.16
C PRO A 807 -1.32 -1.58 46.77
N ASP A 808 0.00 -1.70 46.65
CA ASP A 808 0.98 -0.69 47.08
C ASP A 808 0.82 0.67 46.38
N LEU A 809 0.26 0.68 45.16
CA LEU A 809 0.08 1.89 44.38
C LEU A 809 -1.20 2.66 44.70
N LEU A 810 -2.17 2.07 45.40
CA LEU A 810 -3.48 2.69 45.68
C LEU A 810 -3.40 4.00 46.50
N LYS A 811 -2.26 4.25 47.14
CA LYS A 811 -1.98 5.52 47.83
C LYS A 811 -1.82 6.70 46.87
N TYR A 812 -1.36 6.46 45.64
CA TYR A 812 -1.15 7.49 44.64
C TYR A 812 -2.46 7.90 43.96
N ALA A 813 -2.54 9.17 43.55
CA ALA A 813 -3.58 9.62 42.62
C ALA A 813 -3.28 9.10 41.21
N THR A 814 -4.28 9.13 40.33
CA THR A 814 -4.16 8.70 38.93
C THR A 814 -4.28 9.87 37.96
N THR A 815 -3.73 9.76 36.77
CA THR A 815 -4.00 10.69 35.65
C THR A 815 -5.06 10.17 34.70
N ASN A 816 -5.59 8.98 34.98
CA ASN A 816 -6.48 8.26 34.08
C ASN A 816 -7.91 8.80 34.17
N ASN A 817 -8.63 8.68 33.07
CA ASN A 817 -10.05 8.94 33.06
C ASN A 817 -10.79 7.88 33.90
N LYS A 818 -11.96 8.26 34.44
CA LYS A 818 -12.78 7.40 35.30
C LYS A 818 -13.25 6.08 34.66
N GLY A 819 -13.20 5.98 33.34
CA GLY A 819 -13.56 4.79 32.57
C GLY A 819 -12.42 3.78 32.39
N THR A 820 -11.20 4.07 32.84
CA THR A 820 -10.06 3.15 32.74
C THR A 820 -10.09 2.11 33.87
N THR A 821 -11.05 1.18 33.78
CA THR A 821 -11.43 0.24 34.86
C THR A 821 -11.13 -1.24 34.54
N GLY A 822 -10.39 -1.53 33.47
CA GLY A 822 -9.99 -2.89 33.14
C GLY A 822 -11.09 -3.81 32.62
N ASP A 823 -12.22 -3.27 32.16
CA ASP A 823 -13.38 -4.12 31.78
C ASP A 823 -13.04 -5.09 30.64
N GLY A 824 -12.28 -4.66 29.62
CA GLY A 824 -11.83 -5.56 28.55
C GLY A 824 -10.91 -6.68 29.02
N HIS A 825 -10.07 -6.41 30.03
CA HIS A 825 -9.24 -7.44 30.65
C HIS A 825 -10.12 -8.47 31.35
N LYS A 826 -11.12 -8.02 32.12
CA LYS A 826 -12.06 -8.89 32.84
C LYS A 826 -12.88 -9.74 31.87
N LEU A 827 -13.31 -9.17 30.74
CA LEU A 827 -14.00 -9.89 29.66
C LEU A 827 -13.12 -11.01 29.08
N ALA A 828 -11.86 -10.71 28.76
CA ALA A 828 -10.93 -11.70 28.22
C ALA A 828 -10.57 -12.79 29.24
N MET A 829 -10.30 -12.40 30.50
CA MET A 829 -10.00 -13.34 31.59
C MET A 829 -11.17 -14.29 31.88
N ALA A 830 -12.42 -13.82 31.75
CA ALA A 830 -13.61 -14.64 31.97
C ALA A 830 -13.69 -15.85 31.00
N ILE A 831 -13.09 -15.73 29.81
CA ILE A 831 -12.99 -16.83 28.83
C ILE A 831 -11.61 -17.51 28.82
N LYS A 832 -10.82 -17.32 29.89
CA LYS A 832 -9.48 -17.89 30.08
C LYS A 832 -8.46 -17.46 29.02
N ALA A 833 -8.56 -16.22 28.52
CA ALA A 833 -7.49 -15.62 27.75
C ALA A 833 -6.26 -15.40 28.65
N LYS A 834 -5.07 -15.61 28.08
CA LYS A 834 -3.79 -15.40 28.76
C LYS A 834 -3.58 -13.92 29.01
N THR A 835 -3.04 -13.61 30.17
CA THR A 835 -2.57 -12.27 30.53
C THR A 835 -1.09 -12.30 30.87
N VAL A 836 -0.40 -11.19 30.69
CA VAL A 836 1.03 -11.06 30.96
C VAL A 836 1.32 -9.72 31.62
N ASP A 837 2.32 -9.71 32.50
CA ASP A 837 2.88 -8.52 33.16
C ASP A 837 1.89 -7.68 34.00
N LEU A 838 0.78 -8.25 34.52
CA LEU A 838 -0.25 -7.49 35.27
C LEU A 838 0.26 -6.75 36.53
N ASN A 839 1.46 -7.08 37.02
CA ASN A 839 2.12 -6.37 38.12
C ASN A 839 2.86 -5.09 37.65
N ASP A 840 3.11 -4.96 36.35
CA ASP A 840 3.85 -3.86 35.75
C ASP A 840 2.90 -2.68 35.46
N VAL A 841 2.81 -1.78 36.44
CA VAL A 841 2.03 -0.54 36.40
C VAL A 841 2.97 0.65 36.59
N GLN A 842 2.95 1.58 35.64
CA GLN A 842 3.83 2.75 35.63
C GLN A 842 3.25 3.88 36.46
N VAL A 843 4.11 4.43 37.31
CA VAL A 843 3.92 5.71 37.99
C VAL A 843 4.64 6.78 37.19
N HIS A 844 3.92 7.81 36.78
CA HIS A 844 4.51 8.99 36.16
C HIS A 844 5.07 9.92 37.23
N PRO A 845 6.29 10.47 37.05
CA PRO A 845 6.93 11.30 38.08
C PRO A 845 6.20 12.62 38.30
N THR A 846 5.54 13.16 37.27
CA THR A 846 4.99 14.53 37.30
C THR A 846 3.48 14.58 37.02
N GLY A 847 2.67 14.44 38.07
CA GLY A 847 1.27 14.89 38.11
C GLY A 847 1.18 16.20 38.89
N PHE A 848 0.40 17.17 38.41
CA PHE A 848 0.26 18.44 39.12
C PHE A 848 -0.44 18.25 40.47
N HIS A 849 0.21 18.74 41.52
CA HIS A 849 -0.38 18.87 42.84
C HIS A 849 -0.96 20.28 42.97
N ASN A 850 -2.29 20.39 42.98
CA ASN A 850 -2.97 21.65 43.27
C ASN A 850 -3.13 21.81 44.79
N PRO A 851 -2.51 22.81 45.44
CA PRO A 851 -2.69 23.05 46.88
C PRO A 851 -4.14 23.36 47.27
N ALA A 852 -4.95 23.89 46.35
CA ALA A 852 -6.37 24.17 46.58
C ALA A 852 -7.23 22.89 46.56
N ASP A 853 -6.75 21.81 45.94
CA ASP A 853 -7.43 20.51 45.88
C ASP A 853 -6.41 19.34 45.99
N PRO A 854 -5.77 19.19 47.16
CA PRO A 854 -4.64 18.27 47.33
C PRO A 854 -5.08 16.80 47.29
N HIS A 855 -6.31 16.51 47.75
CA HIS A 855 -6.87 15.17 47.88
C HIS A 855 -7.52 14.63 46.60
N ASN A 856 -7.55 15.42 45.52
CA ASN A 856 -8.05 14.93 44.24
C ASN A 856 -7.33 13.66 43.80
N LYS A 857 -8.12 12.59 43.63
CA LYS A 857 -7.67 11.28 43.18
C LYS A 857 -7.37 11.25 41.69
N VAL A 858 -7.87 12.21 40.91
CA VAL A 858 -7.53 12.39 39.49
C VAL A 858 -6.76 13.69 39.32
N LYS A 859 -5.46 13.59 39.03
CA LYS A 859 -4.60 14.77 38.86
C LYS A 859 -4.35 15.07 37.39
N THR A 860 -4.24 16.36 37.06
CA THR A 860 -3.82 16.76 35.71
C THR A 860 -2.37 16.35 35.51
N LEU A 861 -2.10 15.58 34.45
CA LEU A 861 -0.74 15.21 34.09
C LEU A 861 0.08 16.46 33.77
N CYS A 862 1.25 16.58 34.37
CA CYS A 862 2.26 17.52 33.93
C CYS A 862 3.07 16.87 32.81
N ALA A 863 2.84 17.31 31.58
CA ALA A 863 3.34 16.67 30.37
C ALA A 863 4.87 16.56 30.38
N GLU A 864 5.38 15.40 29.96
CA GLU A 864 6.82 15.12 29.90
C GLU A 864 7.57 16.07 28.97
N ILE A 865 6.89 16.61 27.94
CA ILE A 865 7.43 17.66 27.07
C ILE A 865 7.94 18.89 27.84
N LEU A 866 7.42 19.23 29.03
CA LEU A 866 7.98 20.37 29.79
C LEU A 866 9.41 20.08 30.25
N ARG A 867 9.70 18.83 30.66
CA ARG A 867 11.07 18.37 30.93
C ARG A 867 11.87 18.23 29.63
N GLY A 868 11.23 17.70 28.58
CA GLY A 868 11.78 17.58 27.22
C GLY A 868 12.28 18.90 26.64
N GLU A 869 11.60 20.00 26.95
CA GLU A 869 11.93 21.36 26.52
C GLU A 869 12.77 22.11 27.56
N GLY A 870 13.50 21.39 28.42
CA GLY A 870 14.50 21.96 29.33
C GLY A 870 14.00 22.27 30.74
N GLY A 871 12.78 21.87 31.10
CA GLY A 871 12.28 21.98 32.46
C GLY A 871 13.06 21.11 33.45
N ILE A 872 13.38 21.67 34.62
CA ILE A 872 14.15 21.01 35.67
C ILE A 872 13.26 20.66 36.87
N LEU A 873 13.63 19.61 37.60
CA LEU A 873 12.97 19.21 38.84
C LEU A 873 13.82 19.61 40.03
N LEU A 874 13.22 20.31 40.98
CA LEU A 874 13.85 20.77 42.20
C LEU A 874 13.16 20.17 43.42
N ASP A 875 13.97 19.71 44.38
CA ASP A 875 13.53 19.34 45.72
C ASP A 875 13.14 20.58 46.54
N ARG A 876 12.64 20.40 47.77
CA ARG A 876 12.21 21.52 48.63
C ARG A 876 13.34 22.46 49.06
N THR A 877 14.60 22.11 48.79
CA THR A 877 15.80 22.92 49.07
C THR A 877 16.27 23.71 47.83
N GLY A 878 15.55 23.60 46.71
CA GLY A 878 15.87 24.29 45.47
C GLY A 878 17.00 23.62 44.67
N LYS A 879 17.30 22.35 44.94
CA LYS A 879 18.38 21.60 44.28
C LYS A 879 17.82 20.56 43.30
N ARG A 880 18.55 20.36 42.20
CA ARG A 880 18.33 19.23 41.28
C ARG A 880 18.76 17.93 41.96
N PHE A 881 18.17 16.81 41.52
CA PHE A 881 18.42 15.50 42.12
C PHE A 881 18.40 14.31 41.14
N ALA A 882 18.17 14.54 39.85
CA ALA A 882 18.06 13.48 38.85
C ALA A 882 18.31 14.01 37.44
N ASP A 883 18.59 13.10 36.50
CA ASP A 883 18.33 13.36 35.08
C ASP A 883 16.81 13.37 34.84
N GLU A 884 16.26 14.55 34.57
CA GLU A 884 14.83 14.74 34.32
C GLU A 884 14.34 14.04 33.04
N LEU A 885 15.24 13.56 32.17
CA LEU A 885 14.93 12.78 30.97
C LEU A 885 15.34 11.30 31.10
N GLY A 886 15.60 10.84 32.32
CA GLY A 886 15.63 9.41 32.60
C GLY A 886 14.25 8.75 32.41
N THR A 887 14.21 7.43 32.50
CA THR A 887 12.95 6.68 32.47
C THR A 887 12.08 7.03 33.68
N ARG A 888 10.76 6.81 33.57
CA ARG A 888 9.79 7.30 34.57
C ARG A 888 9.94 6.60 35.92
N ASP A 889 10.26 5.32 35.91
CA ASP A 889 10.65 4.54 37.08
C ASP A 889 11.90 5.09 37.76
N TYR A 890 12.93 5.44 37.00
CA TYR A 890 14.14 6.09 37.51
C TYR A 890 13.83 7.43 38.18
N VAL A 891 13.14 8.34 37.48
CA VAL A 891 12.83 9.67 38.04
C VAL A 891 11.95 9.56 39.28
N THR A 892 10.95 8.68 39.27
CA THR A 892 10.10 8.43 40.44
C THR A 892 10.88 7.80 41.60
N GLY A 893 11.80 6.87 41.31
CA GLY A 893 12.71 6.30 42.31
C GLY A 893 13.58 7.37 42.98
N ARG A 894 14.16 8.27 42.19
CA ARG A 894 14.93 9.41 42.69
C ARG A 894 14.09 10.36 43.54
N MET A 895 12.82 10.57 43.20
CA MET A 895 11.89 11.35 44.03
C MET A 895 11.64 10.68 45.39
N LEU A 896 11.47 9.35 45.42
CA LEU A 896 11.28 8.60 46.66
C LEU A 896 12.54 8.62 47.56
N GLU A 897 13.71 8.59 46.96
CA GLU A 897 14.99 8.65 47.69
C GLU A 897 15.24 10.04 48.31
N VAL A 898 14.76 11.11 47.67
CA VAL A 898 14.93 12.50 48.14
C VAL A 898 13.87 12.91 49.15
N ASP A 899 12.60 12.55 48.93
CA ASP A 899 11.47 12.93 49.79
C ASP A 899 10.46 11.77 49.88
N GLY A 900 10.77 10.78 50.71
CA GLY A 900 9.97 9.56 50.86
C GLY A 900 8.58 9.74 51.50
N GLU A 901 8.28 10.94 52.04
CA GLU A 901 7.03 11.19 52.78
C GLU A 901 6.10 12.18 52.07
N ASN A 902 6.57 13.39 51.74
CA ASN A 902 5.70 14.47 51.26
C ASN A 902 5.59 14.48 49.72
N LEU A 903 6.60 13.95 49.02
CA LEU A 903 6.64 13.72 47.56
C LEU A 903 6.17 14.92 46.72
N LYS A 904 6.56 16.13 47.12
CA LYS A 904 6.21 17.38 46.42
C LYS A 904 7.48 18.06 45.92
N PHE A 905 7.53 18.30 44.62
CA PHE A 905 8.69 18.85 43.93
C PHE A 905 8.27 20.04 43.08
N ALA A 906 9.20 20.96 42.83
CA ALA A 906 8.96 22.03 41.88
C ALA A 906 9.44 21.58 40.49
N LEU A 907 8.54 21.63 39.50
CA LEU A 907 8.94 21.71 38.10
C LEU A 907 9.14 23.17 37.74
N VAL A 908 10.31 23.53 37.20
CA VAL A 908 10.62 24.90 36.75
C VAL A 908 11.00 24.88 35.28
N VAL A 909 10.40 25.77 34.48
CA VAL A 909 10.68 25.95 33.06
C VAL A 909 11.06 27.41 32.81
N ASN A 910 12.16 27.64 32.09
CA ASN A 910 12.57 29.01 31.71
C ASN A 910 11.76 29.54 30.51
N GLY A 911 11.91 30.82 30.19
CA GLY A 911 11.18 31.47 29.10
C GLY A 911 11.40 30.82 27.73
N LYS A 912 12.62 30.34 27.43
CA LYS A 912 12.93 29.66 26.15
C LYS A 912 12.17 28.34 26.01
N GLY A 913 12.20 27.50 27.05
CA GLY A 913 11.42 26.26 27.09
C GLY A 913 9.92 26.53 27.05
N ALA A 914 9.46 27.58 27.73
CA ALA A 914 8.06 27.98 27.73
C ALA A 914 7.55 28.34 26.33
N ILE A 915 8.37 28.98 25.49
CA ILE A 915 8.03 29.29 24.09
C ILE A 915 7.85 27.99 23.28
N LYS A 916 8.74 27.00 23.43
CA LYS A 916 8.65 25.72 22.73
C LYS A 916 7.46 24.86 23.19
N ALA A 917 7.09 24.99 24.46
CA ALA A 917 5.94 24.32 25.07
C ALA A 917 4.70 25.23 25.20
N LYS A 918 4.58 26.30 24.39
CA LYS A 918 3.58 27.38 24.55
C LYS A 918 2.16 26.90 24.88
N LYS A 919 1.63 25.95 24.11
CA LYS A 919 0.27 25.40 24.32
C LYS A 919 0.08 24.74 25.69
N HIS A 920 1.13 24.10 26.22
CA HIS A 920 1.11 23.49 27.55
C HIS A 920 1.20 24.55 28.65
N ILE A 921 2.08 25.53 28.48
CA ILE A 921 2.22 26.66 29.41
C ILE A 921 0.90 27.42 29.54
N GLU A 922 0.28 27.78 28.41
CA GLU A 922 -1.02 28.47 28.38
C GLU A 922 -2.12 27.66 29.07
N LEU A 923 -2.22 26.36 28.79
CA LEU A 923 -3.20 25.48 29.41
C LEU A 923 -3.02 25.38 30.92
N TYR A 924 -1.81 25.10 31.38
CA TYR A 924 -1.57 24.87 32.81
C TYR A 924 -1.58 26.16 33.63
N THR A 925 -1.19 27.29 33.03
CA THR A 925 -1.34 28.61 33.66
C THR A 925 -2.82 28.97 33.82
N ARG A 926 -3.65 28.74 32.79
CA ARG A 926 -5.11 28.96 32.87
C ARG A 926 -5.78 28.08 33.92
N LYS A 927 -5.25 26.88 34.14
CA LYS A 927 -5.71 25.96 35.20
C LYS A 927 -5.13 26.28 36.58
N GLU A 928 -4.34 27.35 36.70
CA GLU A 928 -3.64 27.74 37.94
C GLU A 928 -2.68 26.67 38.49
N LEU A 929 -2.20 25.79 37.61
CA LEU A 929 -1.24 24.72 37.93
C LEU A 929 0.22 25.12 37.67
N LEU A 930 0.42 26.11 36.80
CA LEU A 930 1.70 26.80 36.60
C LEU A 930 1.56 28.27 36.96
N VAL A 931 2.53 28.77 37.70
CA VAL A 931 2.66 30.18 38.07
C VAL A 931 3.81 30.79 37.30
N LYS A 932 3.59 31.99 36.74
CA LYS A 932 4.64 32.78 36.08
C LYS A 932 5.34 33.67 37.10
N PHE A 933 6.66 33.69 37.05
CA PHE A 933 7.54 34.55 37.83
C PHE A 933 8.40 35.34 36.86
N ASP A 934 8.36 36.67 36.90
CA ASP A 934 9.11 37.50 35.97
C ASP A 934 10.61 37.53 36.30
N THR A 935 10.96 37.32 37.58
CA THR A 935 12.33 37.32 38.06
C THR A 935 12.66 36.09 38.90
N LEU A 936 13.96 35.81 39.06
CA LEU A 936 14.43 34.73 39.92
C LEU A 936 14.13 35.00 41.40
N GLU A 937 14.15 36.26 41.81
CA GLU A 937 13.78 36.71 43.15
C GLU A 937 12.32 36.34 43.48
N GLN A 938 11.39 36.60 42.55
CA GLN A 938 9.99 36.22 42.73
C GLN A 938 9.82 34.70 42.84
N LEU A 939 10.56 33.93 42.03
CA LEU A 939 10.56 32.47 42.12
C LEU A 939 11.11 31.98 43.47
N ALA A 940 12.18 32.60 43.97
CA ALA A 940 12.76 32.28 45.28
C ALA A 940 11.82 32.62 46.45
N ALA A 941 11.00 33.67 46.30
CA ALA A 941 9.99 34.07 47.28
C ALA A 941 8.71 33.21 47.22
N TRP A 942 8.61 32.23 46.32
CA TRP A 942 7.42 31.39 46.19
C TRP A 942 7.15 30.59 47.47
N SER A 943 5.91 30.64 47.97
CA SER A 943 5.51 30.02 49.25
C SER A 943 5.76 28.51 49.34
N PHE A 944 5.88 27.82 48.20
CA PHE A 944 6.25 26.40 48.12
C PHE A 944 7.54 26.06 48.90
N TRP A 945 8.50 26.98 48.90
CA TRP A 945 9.79 26.80 49.56
C TRP A 945 9.75 26.90 51.08
N GLU A 946 8.65 27.40 51.67
CA GLU A 946 8.53 27.62 53.12
C GLU A 946 9.70 28.44 53.71
N GLY A 947 10.25 29.38 52.93
CA GLY A 947 11.40 30.21 53.32
C GLY A 947 12.77 29.50 53.33
N LYS A 948 12.86 28.26 52.85
CA LYS A 948 14.10 27.46 52.82
C LYS A 948 15.04 27.78 51.65
N VAL A 949 14.56 28.56 50.67
CA VAL A 949 15.27 28.85 49.43
C VAL A 949 15.37 30.35 49.25
N ASN A 950 16.53 30.84 48.83
CA ASN A 950 16.76 32.23 48.46
C ASN A 950 17.24 32.36 47.00
N GLN A 951 17.33 33.59 46.51
CA GLN A 951 17.72 33.88 45.12
C GLN A 951 19.12 33.35 44.79
N GLU A 952 20.10 33.48 45.71
CA GLU A 952 21.48 33.04 45.48
C GLU A 952 21.57 31.52 45.29
N MET A 953 20.83 30.76 46.10
CA MET A 953 20.77 29.30 46.00
C MET A 953 20.20 28.85 44.65
N LEU A 954 19.08 29.43 44.21
CA LEU A 954 18.52 29.09 42.89
C LEU A 954 19.45 29.53 41.75
N GLN A 955 20.08 30.70 41.89
CA GLN A 955 21.05 31.19 40.90
C GLN A 955 22.24 30.23 40.75
N GLN A 956 22.73 29.67 41.86
CA GLN A 956 23.79 28.65 41.85
C GLN A 956 23.31 27.36 41.18
N THR A 957 22.11 26.86 41.52
CA THR A 957 21.52 25.67 40.88
C THR A 957 21.40 25.86 39.36
N MET A 958 20.92 27.02 38.91
CA MET A 958 20.73 27.33 37.49
C MET A 958 22.06 27.50 36.75
N LYS A 959 23.06 28.15 37.36
CA LYS A 959 24.40 28.27 36.79
C LYS A 959 25.09 26.91 36.66
N LYS A 960 25.00 26.06 37.69
CA LYS A 960 25.52 24.69 37.63
C LYS A 960 24.88 23.91 36.48
N TYR A 961 23.56 24.03 36.30
CA TYR A 961 22.85 23.39 35.18
C TYR A 961 23.34 23.87 33.81
N ASP A 962 23.61 25.18 33.67
CA ASP A 962 24.17 25.73 32.43
C ASP A 962 25.60 25.24 32.16
N GLU A 963 26.43 25.15 33.20
CA GLU A 963 27.79 24.61 33.12
C GLU A 963 27.81 23.14 32.74
N ASP A 964 26.94 22.33 33.34
CA ASP A 964 26.82 20.90 33.01
C ASP A 964 26.26 20.70 31.59
N GLY A 965 25.33 21.56 31.17
CA GLY A 965 24.85 21.61 29.79
C GLY A 965 25.94 21.96 28.78
N ALA A 966 26.84 22.88 29.12
CA ALA A 966 28.01 23.21 28.29
C ALA A 966 29.03 22.06 28.23
N LYS A 967 29.16 21.26 29.29
CA LYS A 967 29.97 20.02 29.30
C LYS A 967 29.30 18.89 28.50
N GLY A 968 27.99 18.96 28.31
CA GLY A 968 27.17 17.94 27.65
C GLY A 968 26.83 16.74 28.55
N ILE A 969 27.17 16.78 29.84
CA ILE A 969 26.84 15.75 30.81
C ILE A 969 26.79 16.29 32.24
N ASP A 970 25.85 15.82 33.06
CA ASP A 970 25.81 16.11 34.51
C ASP A 970 26.18 14.88 35.38
N GLU A 971 26.18 15.08 36.71
CA GLU A 971 26.51 14.04 37.70
C GLU A 971 25.57 12.83 37.70
N TRP A 972 24.38 12.95 37.12
CA TRP A 972 23.41 11.86 36.96
C TRP A 972 23.47 11.20 35.57
N GLY A 973 24.39 11.65 34.71
CA GLY A 973 24.55 11.14 33.35
C GLY A 973 23.55 11.70 32.34
N LYS A 974 22.85 12.81 32.66
CA LYS A 974 21.98 13.52 31.72
C LYS A 974 22.80 13.98 30.52
N LYS A 975 22.34 13.70 29.30
CA LYS A 975 23.04 14.10 28.06
C LYS A 975 22.32 15.16 27.24
N TYR A 976 21.03 15.36 27.49
CA TYR A 976 20.17 16.21 26.67
C TYR A 976 19.78 17.46 27.48
N PHE A 977 20.36 18.60 27.10
CA PHE A 977 20.10 19.90 27.71
C PHE A 977 19.50 20.83 26.66
N HIS A 978 18.22 21.18 26.82
CA HIS A 978 17.51 22.04 25.89
C HIS A 978 17.26 23.43 26.46
N ASN A 979 17.17 24.41 25.56
CA ASN A 979 16.72 25.78 25.86
C ASN A 979 17.59 26.54 26.90
N LEU A 980 18.90 26.30 26.89
CA LEU A 980 19.90 27.03 27.71
C LEU A 980 20.14 28.49 27.24
N PRO A 981 20.71 29.37 28.08
CA PRO A 981 20.95 29.18 29.51
C PRO A 981 19.67 29.32 30.33
N PHE A 982 19.60 28.60 31.44
CA PHE A 982 18.58 28.68 32.47
C PHE A 982 18.83 29.87 33.41
N SER A 983 20.09 30.26 33.62
CA SER A 983 20.46 31.42 34.44
C SER A 983 20.26 32.78 33.76
N GLY A 984 19.86 32.81 32.49
CA GLY A 984 19.84 33.99 31.61
C GLY A 984 18.74 35.02 31.85
N GLY A 985 18.07 35.02 33.01
CA GLY A 985 16.97 35.94 33.33
C GLY A 985 15.59 35.40 32.92
N GLY A 986 14.54 35.81 33.66
CA GLY A 986 13.17 35.32 33.51
C GLY A 986 12.47 35.73 32.20
N PRO A 987 11.20 35.34 32.00
CA PRO A 987 10.33 34.75 33.01
C PRO A 987 10.59 33.25 33.25
N TYR A 988 10.22 32.79 34.44
CA TYR A 988 10.17 31.38 34.84
C TYR A 988 8.72 30.96 35.05
N TYR A 989 8.42 29.70 34.74
CA TYR A 989 7.13 29.08 35.01
C TYR A 989 7.35 27.91 35.95
N ALA A 990 6.67 27.88 37.09
CA ALA A 990 6.82 26.79 38.04
C ALA A 990 5.49 26.23 38.52
N GLY A 991 5.47 24.94 38.83
CA GLY A 991 4.32 24.24 39.39
C GLY A 991 4.75 23.10 40.29
N ILE A 992 3.85 22.70 41.19
CA ILE A 992 4.11 21.62 42.14
C ILE A 992 3.73 20.30 41.48
N VAL A 993 4.65 19.33 41.49
CA VAL A 993 4.46 18.01 40.89
C VAL A 993 4.68 16.90 41.91
N THR A 994 4.00 15.78 41.70
CA THR A 994 4.04 14.59 42.56
C THR A 994 3.86 13.31 41.72
N PRO A 995 4.36 12.14 42.16
CA PRO A 995 4.14 10.88 41.45
C PRO A 995 2.66 10.47 41.38
N VAL A 996 2.24 9.92 40.24
CA VAL A 996 0.85 9.55 39.95
C VAL A 996 0.76 8.26 39.12
N ILE A 997 -0.20 7.40 39.41
CA ILE A 997 -0.48 6.20 38.59
C ILE A 997 -0.90 6.65 37.20
N HIS A 998 -0.30 6.06 36.16
CA HIS A 998 -0.44 6.61 34.82
C HIS A 998 -0.80 5.58 33.76
N TYR A 999 -0.16 4.41 33.72
CA TYR A 999 -0.32 3.47 32.61
C TYR A 999 -0.12 2.03 33.08
N CYS A 1000 -0.90 1.09 32.54
CA CYS A 1000 -0.80 -0.35 32.83
C CYS A 1000 -0.06 -1.06 31.69
N MET A 1001 1.16 -1.55 31.92
CA MET A 1001 1.94 -2.25 30.89
C MET A 1001 1.53 -3.71 30.74
N GLY A 1002 0.99 -4.30 31.82
CA GLY A 1002 0.41 -5.62 31.79
C GLY A 1002 -1.01 -5.64 31.28
N GLY A 1003 -1.37 -6.72 30.59
CA GLY A 1003 -2.67 -6.87 29.98
C GLY A 1003 -2.86 -8.22 29.27
N ILE A 1004 -3.73 -8.23 28.27
CA ILE A 1004 -4.06 -9.40 27.45
C ILE A 1004 -2.85 -9.78 26.58
N ALA A 1005 -2.49 -11.05 26.57
CA ALA A 1005 -1.41 -11.54 25.70
C ALA A 1005 -1.91 -11.68 24.26
N ILE A 1006 -1.14 -11.15 23.30
CA ILE A 1006 -1.40 -11.25 21.87
C ILE A 1006 -0.17 -11.77 21.11
N ASN A 1007 -0.38 -12.30 19.91
CA ASN A 1007 0.70 -12.52 18.94
C ASN A 1007 0.99 -11.26 18.11
N ALA A 1008 1.96 -11.34 17.20
CA ALA A 1008 2.34 -10.24 16.30
C ALA A 1008 1.23 -9.79 15.32
N HIS A 1009 0.13 -10.55 15.19
CA HIS A 1009 -1.04 -10.23 14.38
C HIS A 1009 -2.21 -9.66 15.21
N GLY A 1010 -2.01 -9.43 16.52
CA GLY A 1010 -3.03 -8.89 17.41
C GLY A 1010 -4.10 -9.91 17.87
N ALA A 1011 -3.95 -11.19 17.54
CA ALA A 1011 -4.85 -12.24 18.00
C ALA A 1011 -4.58 -12.58 19.47
N VAL A 1012 -5.64 -12.68 20.27
CA VAL A 1012 -5.56 -12.98 21.71
C VAL A 1012 -5.13 -14.43 21.92
N LEU A 1013 -4.25 -14.66 22.90
CA LEU A 1013 -3.70 -15.98 23.20
C LEU A 1013 -4.36 -16.63 24.42
N ARG A 1014 -4.33 -17.97 24.45
CA ARG A 1014 -4.60 -18.80 25.64
C ARG A 1014 -3.30 -19.16 26.35
N GLU A 1015 -3.41 -19.75 27.53
CA GLU A 1015 -2.24 -20.14 28.34
C GLU A 1015 -1.31 -21.12 27.61
N ASP A 1016 -1.88 -22.03 26.80
CA ASP A 1016 -1.15 -23.00 25.97
C ASP A 1016 -0.50 -22.39 24.70
N GLY A 1017 -0.67 -21.09 24.48
CA GLY A 1017 -0.16 -20.38 23.31
C GLY A 1017 -1.04 -20.44 22.06
N SER A 1018 -2.16 -21.17 22.10
CA SER A 1018 -3.14 -21.17 21.01
C SER A 1018 -3.92 -19.85 20.94
N VAL A 1019 -4.46 -19.53 19.77
CA VAL A 1019 -5.26 -18.32 19.57
C VAL A 1019 -6.71 -18.52 20.04
N VAL A 1020 -7.28 -17.49 20.66
CA VAL A 1020 -8.73 -17.39 20.87
C VAL A 1020 -9.34 -16.91 19.56
N ARG A 1021 -9.95 -17.82 18.78
CA ARG A 1021 -10.49 -17.49 17.46
C ARG A 1021 -11.55 -16.38 17.58
N GLY A 1022 -11.51 -15.43 16.65
CA GLY A 1022 -12.44 -14.30 16.59
C GLY A 1022 -12.22 -13.19 17.63
N LEU A 1023 -11.18 -13.29 18.47
CA LEU A 1023 -10.86 -12.27 19.47
C LEU A 1023 -9.48 -11.64 19.25
N TYR A 1024 -9.48 -10.31 19.21
CA TYR A 1024 -8.30 -9.48 18.99
C TYR A 1024 -8.22 -8.37 20.03
N ALA A 1025 -7.02 -7.82 20.25
CA ALA A 1025 -6.83 -6.73 21.20
C ALA A 1025 -5.77 -5.73 20.73
N ALA A 1026 -5.98 -4.44 21.03
CA ALA A 1026 -5.07 -3.35 20.67
C ALA A 1026 -5.08 -2.19 21.68
N GLY A 1027 -3.95 -1.48 21.79
CA GLY A 1027 -3.74 -0.38 22.74
C GLY A 1027 -3.38 -0.87 24.15
N GLU A 1028 -3.47 0.00 25.16
CA GLU A 1028 -3.09 -0.27 26.58
C GLU A 1028 -3.74 -1.51 27.23
N VAL A 1029 -4.75 -2.12 26.59
CA VAL A 1029 -5.34 -3.38 27.07
C VAL A 1029 -4.41 -4.59 26.88
N ILE A 1030 -3.40 -4.48 26.02
CA ILE A 1030 -2.45 -5.57 25.74
C ILE A 1030 -1.28 -5.55 26.72
N GLY A 1031 -0.79 -6.73 27.07
CA GLY A 1031 0.43 -6.92 27.86
C GLY A 1031 1.63 -7.30 27.00
N GLY A 1032 2.82 -7.36 27.59
CA GLY A 1032 4.02 -7.86 26.91
C GLY A 1032 4.85 -6.78 26.25
N LEU A 1033 4.23 -5.82 25.56
CA LEU A 1033 4.94 -4.85 24.71
C LEU A 1033 5.97 -3.99 25.46
N HIS A 1034 5.54 -3.31 26.52
CA HIS A 1034 6.39 -2.31 27.20
C HIS A 1034 7.21 -2.85 28.36
N GLY A 1035 7.00 -4.11 28.75
CA GLY A 1035 7.67 -4.74 29.89
C GLY A 1035 7.63 -3.86 31.14
N LYS A 1036 8.79 -3.65 31.76
CA LYS A 1036 8.92 -2.93 33.03
C LYS A 1036 8.60 -1.45 32.95
N ASN A 1037 8.87 -0.79 31.82
CA ASN A 1037 8.68 0.64 31.70
C ASN A 1037 8.37 1.07 30.25
N ARG A 1038 7.22 1.73 30.08
CA ARG A 1038 6.84 2.36 28.81
C ARG A 1038 7.54 3.71 28.61
N LEU A 1039 8.06 3.94 27.40
CA LEU A 1039 8.58 5.24 26.97
C LEU A 1039 7.47 6.27 26.65
N GLY A 1040 7.74 7.55 26.91
CA GLY A 1040 6.81 8.65 26.64
C GLY A 1040 6.50 8.76 25.14
N GLY A 1041 5.21 8.75 24.76
CA GLY A 1041 4.76 8.78 23.36
C GLY A 1041 4.41 7.41 22.76
N ASN A 1042 5.01 6.31 23.24
CA ASN A 1042 4.73 4.96 22.73
C ASN A 1042 3.28 4.51 22.92
N ALA A 1043 2.55 5.07 23.90
CA ALA A 1043 1.15 4.74 24.13
C ALA A 1043 0.23 5.22 22.99
N LEU A 1044 0.55 6.34 22.33
CA LEU A 1044 -0.20 6.73 21.13
C LEU A 1044 0.26 5.92 19.92
N SER A 1045 1.57 5.63 19.82
CA SER A 1045 2.12 4.84 18.73
C SER A 1045 1.53 3.44 18.69
N GLU A 1046 1.49 2.72 19.82
CA GLU A 1046 0.89 1.38 19.87
C GLU A 1046 -0.59 1.41 19.47
N CYS A 1047 -1.32 2.46 19.86
CA CYS A 1047 -2.74 2.55 19.57
C CYS A 1047 -2.96 2.62 18.06
N VAL A 1048 -2.21 3.48 17.38
CA VAL A 1048 -2.32 3.62 15.92
C VAL A 1048 -1.77 2.37 15.22
N VAL A 1049 -0.59 1.88 15.61
CA VAL A 1049 0.05 0.72 14.97
C VAL A 1049 -0.81 -0.54 15.09
N PHE A 1050 -1.16 -0.96 16.30
CA PHE A 1050 -1.92 -2.19 16.50
C PHE A 1050 -3.39 -2.05 16.07
N GLY A 1051 -3.98 -0.86 16.23
CA GLY A 1051 -5.32 -0.58 15.71
C GLY A 1051 -5.36 -0.71 14.18
N ARG A 1052 -4.41 -0.09 13.48
CA ARG A 1052 -4.32 -0.18 12.00
C ARG A 1052 -3.94 -1.57 11.52
N LEU A 1053 -3.04 -2.27 12.22
CA LEU A 1053 -2.70 -3.66 11.92
C LEU A 1053 -3.96 -4.52 11.87
N LEU A 1054 -4.79 -4.48 12.91
CA LEU A 1054 -6.06 -5.22 12.94
C LEU A 1054 -7.00 -4.75 11.84
N GLY A 1055 -7.10 -3.43 11.64
CA GLY A 1055 -7.95 -2.89 10.59
C GLY A 1055 -7.51 -3.26 9.17
N GLN A 1056 -6.23 -3.57 8.95
CA GLN A 1056 -5.68 -4.05 7.67
C GLN A 1056 -5.77 -5.56 7.51
N SER A 1057 -5.66 -6.33 8.59
CA SER A 1057 -5.53 -7.79 8.52
C SER A 1057 -6.84 -8.54 8.63
N LEU A 1058 -7.86 -7.96 9.28
CA LEU A 1058 -9.12 -8.67 9.52
C LEU A 1058 -9.94 -8.82 8.23
N PRO A 1059 -10.64 -9.95 8.05
CA PRO A 1059 -11.51 -10.17 6.91
C PRO A 1059 -12.77 -9.29 7.02
N ILE A 1060 -13.27 -8.84 5.87
CA ILE A 1060 -14.56 -8.16 5.70
C ILE A 1060 -15.41 -9.01 4.75
N ALA A 1061 -16.72 -9.05 4.97
CA ALA A 1061 -17.69 -9.74 4.13
C ALA A 1061 -17.74 -9.04 2.77
N ASN A 1062 -17.71 -9.82 1.70
CA ASN A 1062 -17.91 -9.30 0.35
C ASN A 1062 -19.39 -8.91 0.23
N THR A 1063 -19.68 -7.61 0.17
CA THR A 1063 -21.04 -7.06 0.01
C THR A 1063 -21.68 -7.35 -1.35
N GLU A 1064 -21.05 -8.15 -2.22
CA GLU A 1064 -21.57 -8.49 -3.56
C GLU A 1064 -22.65 -9.60 -3.54
N GLU A 1065 -22.76 -10.41 -2.47
CA GLU A 1065 -23.68 -11.55 -2.45
C GLU A 1065 -25.02 -11.29 -1.74
N GLU A 1066 -25.12 -10.30 -0.84
CA GLU A 1066 -26.36 -10.06 -0.05
C GLU A 1066 -27.37 -9.12 -0.71
N GLU A 1067 -26.94 -8.28 -1.66
CA GLU A 1067 -27.84 -7.39 -2.40
C GLU A 1067 -28.70 -8.14 -3.44
N GLN A 1068 -28.30 -9.37 -3.83
CA GLN A 1068 -29.09 -10.22 -4.73
C GLN A 1068 -30.16 -11.07 -4.02
N ALA A 1069 -30.04 -11.28 -2.70
CA ALA A 1069 -30.93 -12.19 -1.96
C ALA A 1069 -32.18 -11.51 -1.37
N SER A 1070 -32.17 -10.19 -1.15
CA SER A 1070 -33.30 -9.47 -0.55
C SER A 1070 -34.38 -8.99 -1.56
N LEU A 1071 -34.16 -9.19 -2.86
CA LEU A 1071 -35.05 -8.71 -3.92
C LEU A 1071 -36.17 -9.69 -4.35
N GLN A 1072 -36.35 -10.85 -3.70
CA GLN A 1072 -37.35 -11.83 -4.13
C GLN A 1072 -38.62 -11.98 -3.29
N GLU A 1073 -38.73 -11.44 -2.08
CA GLU A 1073 -39.99 -11.55 -1.33
C GLU A 1073 -40.34 -10.27 -0.56
N THR A 1074 -41.09 -9.37 -1.21
CA THR A 1074 -42.22 -8.60 -0.65
C THR A 1074 -42.83 -7.69 -1.73
N LYS A 1075 -43.71 -8.25 -2.57
CA LYS A 1075 -44.70 -7.45 -3.33
C LYS A 1075 -45.85 -7.09 -2.40
N GLY A 1076 -45.79 -5.92 -1.78
CA GLY A 1076 -46.89 -5.32 -1.03
C GLY A 1076 -46.83 -3.80 -1.14
N ALA A 1077 -47.74 -3.22 -1.93
CA ALA A 1077 -47.74 -1.81 -2.31
C ALA A 1077 -47.97 -0.84 -1.14
N LEU A 1078 -47.19 0.25 -1.10
CA LEU A 1078 -47.53 1.50 -0.43
C LEU A 1078 -47.18 2.69 -1.37
N PRO A 1079 -47.95 3.80 -1.33
CA PRO A 1079 -48.06 4.78 -2.42
C PRO A 1079 -46.92 5.81 -2.47
N PRO A 1080 -46.70 6.49 -3.61
CA PRO A 1080 -45.60 7.44 -3.76
C PRO A 1080 -45.94 8.80 -3.14
N SER A 1081 -44.96 9.40 -2.47
CA SER A 1081 -44.92 10.84 -2.15
C SER A 1081 -43.98 11.58 -3.12
N PRO A 1082 -44.29 12.85 -3.49
CA PRO A 1082 -43.75 13.51 -4.68
C PRO A 1082 -42.41 14.21 -4.46
N SER A 1083 -41.62 14.33 -5.53
CA SER A 1083 -40.39 15.12 -5.66
C SER A 1083 -40.67 16.60 -6.00
N PRO A 1084 -39.82 17.57 -5.59
CA PRO A 1084 -40.02 18.99 -5.88
C PRO A 1084 -39.41 19.42 -7.24
N ALA A 1085 -40.13 20.29 -7.96
CA ALA A 1085 -39.78 20.85 -9.27
C ALA A 1085 -38.88 22.10 -9.18
N SER A 1086 -38.06 22.36 -10.23
CA SER A 1086 -37.21 23.54 -10.39
C SER A 1086 -38.02 24.84 -10.60
N LYS A 1087 -37.67 25.92 -9.91
CA LYS A 1087 -38.33 27.24 -9.99
C LYS A 1087 -37.90 28.05 -11.23
N THR A 1088 -38.86 28.72 -11.87
CA THR A 1088 -38.65 29.72 -12.92
C THR A 1088 -38.63 31.13 -12.31
N ILE A 1089 -37.66 31.97 -12.66
CA ILE A 1089 -37.45 33.33 -12.13
C ILE A 1089 -37.72 34.34 -13.26
N SER A 1090 -38.54 35.37 -13.03
CA SER A 1090 -38.84 36.37 -14.06
C SER A 1090 -37.77 37.46 -14.14
N GLN A 1091 -37.73 38.20 -15.26
CA GLN A 1091 -36.80 39.32 -15.44
C GLN A 1091 -36.99 40.41 -14.37
N GLU A 1092 -38.25 40.65 -13.96
CA GLU A 1092 -38.58 41.63 -12.92
C GLU A 1092 -38.13 41.17 -11.54
N GLU A 1093 -38.10 39.86 -11.28
CA GLU A 1093 -37.61 39.32 -10.02
C GLU A 1093 -36.08 39.40 -9.97
N LEU A 1094 -35.39 38.98 -11.03
CA LEU A 1094 -33.94 39.11 -11.13
C LEU A 1094 -33.49 40.56 -10.89
N ALA A 1095 -34.18 41.54 -11.49
CA ALA A 1095 -33.86 42.96 -11.36
C ALA A 1095 -33.92 43.53 -9.92
N LYS A 1096 -34.54 42.82 -8.96
CA LYS A 1096 -34.57 43.24 -7.54
C LYS A 1096 -33.25 42.97 -6.82
N HIS A 1097 -32.43 42.05 -7.33
CA HIS A 1097 -31.21 41.56 -6.68
C HIS A 1097 -29.94 42.17 -7.29
N GLN A 1098 -29.82 43.50 -7.14
CA GLN A 1098 -28.73 44.30 -7.73
C GLN A 1098 -27.81 44.98 -6.69
N THR A 1099 -27.91 44.62 -5.42
CA THR A 1099 -27.19 45.29 -4.31
C THR A 1099 -26.14 44.39 -3.67
N LYS A 1100 -25.24 44.95 -2.85
CA LYS A 1100 -24.18 44.18 -2.18
C LYS A 1100 -24.72 43.11 -1.23
N ASP A 1101 -25.87 43.36 -0.63
CA ASP A 1101 -26.51 42.42 0.30
C ASP A 1101 -27.47 41.44 -0.41
N SER A 1102 -27.66 41.59 -1.73
CA SER A 1102 -28.47 40.69 -2.55
C SER A 1102 -28.15 40.88 -4.04
N CYS A 1103 -27.26 40.03 -4.58
CA CYS A 1103 -26.72 40.15 -5.93
C CYS A 1103 -26.90 38.84 -6.73
N TRP A 1104 -27.93 38.82 -7.59
CA TRP A 1104 -28.20 37.69 -8.48
C TRP A 1104 -27.85 38.05 -9.92
N VAL A 1105 -27.27 37.11 -10.66
CA VAL A 1105 -26.89 37.33 -12.06
C VAL A 1105 -27.37 36.15 -12.89
N SER A 1106 -27.96 36.43 -14.06
CA SER A 1106 -28.28 35.38 -15.04
C SER A 1106 -27.06 35.11 -15.91
N ILE A 1107 -26.67 33.84 -16.03
CA ILE A 1107 -25.64 33.37 -16.94
C ILE A 1107 -26.20 32.15 -17.68
N GLU A 1108 -26.24 32.23 -19.01
CA GLU A 1108 -26.82 31.24 -19.91
C GLU A 1108 -28.27 30.85 -19.58
N GLY A 1109 -29.08 31.84 -19.19
CA GLY A 1109 -30.49 31.62 -18.83
C GLY A 1109 -30.70 30.93 -17.49
N LYS A 1110 -29.65 30.67 -16.71
CA LYS A 1110 -29.73 30.22 -15.31
C LYS A 1110 -29.38 31.37 -14.38
N VAL A 1111 -30.13 31.52 -13.30
CA VAL A 1111 -29.89 32.57 -12.31
C VAL A 1111 -29.05 32.02 -11.17
N TYR A 1112 -27.98 32.72 -10.82
CA TYR A 1112 -27.08 32.39 -9.72
C TYR A 1112 -27.08 33.51 -8.68
N ASP A 1113 -27.02 33.15 -7.41
CA ASP A 1113 -26.84 34.10 -6.31
C ASP A 1113 -25.34 34.21 -5.98
N PHE A 1114 -24.76 35.39 -6.21
CA PHE A 1114 -23.34 35.66 -5.95
C PHE A 1114 -23.12 36.50 -4.68
N THR A 1115 -24.15 36.74 -3.86
CA THR A 1115 -24.11 37.66 -2.72
C THR A 1115 -22.92 37.38 -1.78
N ASP A 1116 -22.72 36.11 -1.38
CA ASP A 1116 -21.65 35.72 -0.47
C ASP A 1116 -20.26 35.66 -1.15
N PHE A 1117 -20.23 35.61 -2.48
CA PHE A 1117 -19.00 35.52 -3.28
C PHE A 1117 -18.45 36.89 -3.71
N LEU A 1118 -19.21 37.97 -3.53
CA LEU A 1118 -18.82 39.31 -3.97
C LEU A 1118 -17.45 39.76 -3.41
N ASP A 1119 -17.20 39.53 -2.12
CA ASP A 1119 -15.96 39.96 -1.46
C ASP A 1119 -14.77 39.02 -1.72
N GLU A 1120 -15.02 37.84 -2.31
CA GLU A 1120 -14.01 36.84 -2.68
C GLU A 1120 -13.61 36.91 -4.17
N HIS A 1121 -14.37 37.64 -4.99
CA HIS A 1121 -14.10 37.75 -6.42
C HIS A 1121 -12.77 38.47 -6.70
N PRO A 1122 -11.82 37.86 -7.47
CA PRO A 1122 -10.46 38.38 -7.63
C PRO A 1122 -10.34 39.79 -8.23
N ALA A 1123 -11.34 40.22 -9.00
CA ALA A 1123 -11.41 41.57 -9.58
C ALA A 1123 -12.16 42.59 -8.70
N GLY A 1124 -12.53 42.19 -7.47
CA GLY A 1124 -13.33 42.96 -6.52
C GLY A 1124 -14.84 42.84 -6.74
N ALA A 1125 -15.62 43.08 -5.68
CA ALA A 1125 -17.08 42.99 -5.66
C ALA A 1125 -17.77 43.85 -6.75
N GLU A 1126 -17.17 44.99 -7.11
CA GLU A 1126 -17.72 45.91 -8.11
C GLU A 1126 -17.81 45.31 -9.52
N ALA A 1127 -16.96 44.32 -9.83
CA ALA A 1127 -16.95 43.65 -11.13
C ALA A 1127 -18.22 42.82 -11.37
N ILE A 1128 -18.76 42.19 -10.33
CA ILE A 1128 -20.00 41.41 -10.38
C ILE A 1128 -21.22 42.32 -10.17
N LEU A 1129 -21.14 43.25 -9.20
CA LEU A 1129 -22.26 44.15 -8.84
C LEU A 1129 -22.79 44.97 -10.02
N LYS A 1130 -21.94 45.31 -11.00
CA LYS A 1130 -22.34 46.00 -12.24
C LYS A 1130 -23.39 45.23 -13.05
N TYR A 1131 -23.42 43.91 -12.89
CA TYR A 1131 -24.33 42.98 -13.55
C TYR A 1131 -25.34 42.34 -12.60
N GLY A 1132 -25.35 42.75 -11.32
CA GLY A 1132 -26.38 42.39 -10.36
C GLY A 1132 -27.78 42.74 -10.90
N GLY A 1133 -28.67 41.76 -10.86
CA GLY A 1133 -30.02 41.79 -11.37
C GLY A 1133 -30.14 41.78 -12.90
N LYS A 1134 -29.10 41.37 -13.63
CA LYS A 1134 -29.07 41.36 -15.11
C LYS A 1134 -28.49 40.07 -15.67
N ASP A 1135 -28.59 39.93 -16.99
CA ASP A 1135 -27.87 38.89 -17.74
C ASP A 1135 -26.41 39.31 -17.95
N GLY A 1136 -25.50 38.52 -17.39
CA GLY A 1136 -24.05 38.69 -17.47
C GLY A 1136 -23.36 37.70 -18.42
N THR A 1137 -24.11 36.92 -19.21
CA THR A 1137 -23.56 35.80 -20.01
C THR A 1137 -22.41 36.23 -20.93
N GLU A 1138 -22.61 37.30 -21.71
CA GLU A 1138 -21.62 37.79 -22.67
C GLU A 1138 -20.31 38.20 -22.01
N ILE A 1139 -20.38 38.95 -20.90
CA ILE A 1139 -19.18 39.41 -20.19
C ILE A 1139 -18.52 38.27 -19.40
N PHE A 1140 -19.32 37.34 -18.87
CA PHE A 1140 -18.82 36.17 -18.18
C PHE A 1140 -17.99 35.32 -19.14
N LYS A 1141 -18.53 34.97 -20.31
CA LYS A 1141 -17.82 34.18 -21.33
C LYS A 1141 -16.61 34.87 -21.94
N ALA A 1142 -16.58 36.19 -21.95
CA ALA A 1142 -15.43 36.94 -22.45
C ALA A 1142 -14.20 36.83 -21.53
N ILE A 1143 -14.38 36.47 -20.25
CA ILE A 1143 -13.33 36.51 -19.22
C ILE A 1143 -13.16 35.14 -18.54
N HIS A 1144 -14.22 34.32 -18.48
CA HIS A 1144 -14.33 33.09 -17.69
C HIS A 1144 -14.89 31.94 -18.53
N THR A 1145 -14.61 30.70 -18.11
CA THR A 1145 -15.16 29.47 -18.73
C THR A 1145 -16.36 28.95 -17.93
N ASP A 1146 -17.30 28.28 -18.61
CA ASP A 1146 -18.54 27.78 -17.99
C ASP A 1146 -18.30 26.78 -16.85
N GLU A 1147 -17.16 26.07 -16.87
CA GLU A 1147 -16.67 25.18 -15.80
C GLU A 1147 -16.48 25.91 -14.46
N MET A 1148 -16.26 27.23 -14.46
CA MET A 1148 -16.09 28.03 -13.23
C MET A 1148 -17.41 28.25 -12.47
N LEU A 1149 -18.55 27.92 -13.08
CA LEU A 1149 -19.86 27.92 -12.41
C LEU A 1149 -20.19 26.57 -11.75
N ALA A 1150 -19.35 25.53 -11.90
CA ALA A 1150 -19.62 24.20 -11.36
C ALA A 1150 -19.74 24.17 -9.83
N ASP A 1151 -19.13 25.14 -9.15
CA ASP A 1151 -19.19 25.30 -7.69
C ASP A 1151 -20.42 26.10 -7.22
N PHE A 1152 -21.21 26.69 -8.13
CA PHE A 1152 -22.39 27.50 -7.83
C PHE A 1152 -23.66 26.80 -8.33
N GLN A 1153 -24.61 26.50 -7.43
CA GLN A 1153 -25.90 25.96 -7.86
C GLN A 1153 -26.82 27.08 -8.36
N PRO A 1154 -27.48 26.92 -9.53
CA PRO A 1154 -28.44 27.90 -10.00
C PRO A 1154 -29.69 27.87 -9.12
N ILE A 1155 -30.15 29.05 -8.70
CA ILE A 1155 -31.35 29.21 -7.87
C ILE A 1155 -32.65 29.14 -8.69
N GLY A 1156 -32.53 29.20 -10.02
CA GLY A 1156 -33.64 28.99 -10.95
C GLY A 1156 -33.24 29.21 -12.40
N VAL A 1157 -34.21 29.06 -13.30
CA VAL A 1157 -34.04 29.34 -14.74
C VAL A 1157 -34.77 30.64 -15.04
N LEU A 1158 -34.11 31.57 -15.74
CA LEU A 1158 -34.67 32.84 -16.16
C LEU A 1158 -35.77 32.59 -17.21
N ALA A 1159 -36.97 33.14 -16.96
CA ALA A 1159 -38.08 33.05 -17.89
C ALA A 1159 -37.72 33.75 -19.22
N ALA A 1160 -37.95 33.06 -20.33
CA ALA A 1160 -37.68 33.55 -21.68
C ALA A 1160 -38.60 34.72 -22.09
#